data_AF-A0A8H4ZKZ6-F1
#
_entry.id   AF-A0A8H4ZKZ6-F1
#
_cell.length_a   1.000
_cell.length_b   1.000
_cell.length_c   1.000
_cell.angle_alpha   90.00
_cell.angle_beta   90.00
_cell.angle_gamma   90.00
#
_symmetry.space_group_name_H-M   'P 1'
#
loop_
_entity.id
_entity.type
_entity.pdbx_description
1 polymer ?
#
loop_
_entity_poly.entity_id
_entity_poly.type
_entity_poly.pdbx_seq_one_letter_code
_entity_poly.pdbx_strand_id
1 'polypeptide(L)'
;MGLLPNPLRPREPQLPLYQKVNSPTKERYSDDDYSTEDEDDYEDEPYSPESSSAGSSRHTSGSASSGLLMLPSHQKKPLPLRRRIAKVYPYRMPNKVTRYLFCTVITFIIVMVLSLVRASQVENWKVANGKVDNRPPPPPPAWEKFPFLERYYGGLKSLVTFEELKPEWPHVKDEPEMLSEGNDWSKQNEIKSDKDTDETDRAATKEIEAHAQDANPTKKEARDEVKPEHDVKAETKDGAVEGKEDEPQDDSKANNKKLPISNDWSDYANRSEETGSKECFLDADGTIRVPQLRFYNGRPQGFPEHAIGSYETLNLPENICFDRYGRYGPYGFGYSSRNGGLSVGEHGQKEGSDAVWKKTPRVDYRQIDWADVQRRCFKANQARFKELPSKIQAPHGFFAHEPKPKPLPTSTLERRGVKEDNSKVDKEIAASQVETSKPDTTQQFKSTASQVAYSTVEPTEASVSQTREPKPQESKAEKSQPGKPHETEPKDNGEDEKTQEKKPGNSNNALPKAAGSGISRTAVVVRCWDEYNWREDDVANLRSLISELAVTSGGRYDIHLLVQVKNEAAHPVWADERIYHERIEEAIPEEFRGLVTLWSETQMLALYQGIYDHFTRGPDLPVHGVYRGLSMAMQYFAHKHPEYDYFWQWEMDVRYTGHYYDLFTKLENWSKSQPRKGLWERNSRFYFPSIHGSWEDFSQMARVQSQMGVVGADNVWKGVPGLEGKSPDSDTKGHRTVWGPLRPKDDDDWFEPGNDPVAPTSYEKDHYKWGVGEEADYIALNPIFNPDGTTWGLKEDITGYNRSEGLPPRRANIITTSRMSRRLLTTMHKMTAFKKQFAFPEMWPATVALQHGYKAVAVPHPVYVDRNWPPAYMAQVYNNGRDGTSGGSRTSIFGDREHNMHGLSWFYNSGFAPNMYRRWLGLRVNNDGGEEFEGTEDKSKKGKGVGNMRGGEGRMCLPPMLLHPVKDVELPVEAPEADVEVGKAPESDPGA
;
A
#
# COMPACT_ATOMS: atom_id res chain seq x y z
N MET A 1 42.86 69.22 -26.78
CA MET A 1 41.68 68.96 -27.64
C MET A 1 41.29 67.52 -27.33
N GLY A 2 40.26 67.24 -26.52
CA GLY A 2 38.83 67.46 -26.79
C GLY A 2 38.26 66.14 -27.34
N LEU A 3 37.24 65.46 -26.78
CA LEU A 3 36.19 65.88 -25.83
C LEU A 3 35.90 64.79 -24.75
N LEU A 4 34.91 65.07 -23.89
CA LEU A 4 34.62 64.48 -22.57
C LEU A 4 34.08 63.03 -22.55
N PRO A 5 34.14 62.34 -21.39
CA PRO A 5 33.64 60.97 -21.21
C PRO A 5 32.15 60.90 -20.84
N ASN A 6 31.55 59.71 -20.94
CA ASN A 6 30.24 59.40 -20.35
C ASN A 6 30.31 58.04 -19.59
N PRO A 7 29.92 57.96 -18.30
CA PRO A 7 30.09 56.76 -17.49
C PRO A 7 28.81 55.91 -17.35
N LEU A 8 28.99 54.66 -16.89
CA LEU A 8 27.97 53.74 -16.37
C LEU A 8 26.86 53.28 -17.33
N ARG A 9 27.00 52.04 -17.83
CA ARG A 9 25.87 51.15 -18.13
C ARG A 9 26.04 49.90 -17.26
N PRO A 10 25.07 49.51 -16.41
CA PRO A 10 25.16 48.24 -15.70
C PRO A 10 25.14 47.09 -16.71
N ARG A 11 25.93 46.03 -16.47
CA ARG A 11 25.78 44.77 -17.22
C ARG A 11 24.40 44.22 -16.92
N GLU A 12 23.59 44.06 -17.95
CA GLU A 12 22.42 43.18 -17.86
C GLU A 12 22.93 41.77 -17.52
N PRO A 13 22.33 41.08 -16.53
CA PRO A 13 22.61 39.67 -16.32
C PRO A 13 22.06 38.92 -17.53
N GLN A 14 22.94 38.34 -18.36
CA GLN A 14 22.50 37.33 -19.32
C GLN A 14 21.87 36.18 -18.53
N LEU A 15 20.60 35.91 -18.81
CA LEU A 15 19.89 34.78 -18.25
C LEU A 15 20.62 33.49 -18.65
N PRO A 16 20.86 32.54 -17.72
CA PRO A 16 21.44 31.26 -18.08
C PRO A 16 20.53 30.52 -19.06
N LEU A 17 21.14 29.75 -19.96
CA LEU A 17 20.45 28.91 -20.93
C LEU A 17 19.82 27.70 -20.23
N TYR A 18 18.61 27.85 -19.74
CA TYR A 18 17.79 26.73 -19.31
C TYR A 18 17.51 25.79 -20.48
N GLN A 19 17.57 24.49 -20.24
CA GLN A 19 16.97 23.51 -21.15
C GLN A 19 15.46 23.78 -21.16
N LYS A 20 14.95 24.34 -22.27
CA LYS A 20 13.51 24.54 -22.45
C LYS A 20 12.82 23.18 -22.42
N VAL A 21 12.07 22.93 -21.35
CA VAL A 21 11.09 21.84 -21.31
C VAL A 21 10.00 22.19 -22.33
N ASN A 22 10.08 21.60 -23.52
CA ASN A 22 8.96 21.54 -24.44
C ASN A 22 7.91 20.62 -23.80
N SER A 23 7.03 21.17 -22.97
CA SER A 23 5.88 20.45 -22.43
C SER A 23 4.90 20.13 -23.58
N PRO A 24 4.81 18.88 -24.05
CA PRO A 24 3.87 18.53 -25.10
C PRO A 24 2.53 18.28 -24.42
N THR A 25 1.68 19.30 -24.34
CA THR A 25 0.29 19.11 -23.90
C THR A 25 -0.50 18.36 -24.96
N LYS A 26 -0.40 17.04 -24.93
CA LYS A 26 -1.51 16.15 -25.20
C LYS A 26 -1.34 14.91 -24.32
N GLU A 27 -2.42 14.49 -23.70
CA GLU A 27 -2.46 13.38 -22.74
C GLU A 27 -1.69 12.18 -23.26
N ARG A 28 -0.65 11.79 -22.51
CA ARG A 28 -0.17 10.43 -22.48
C ARG A 28 -0.55 9.93 -21.09
N TYR A 29 -1.48 8.98 -21.06
CA TYR A 29 -1.64 8.16 -19.87
C TYR A 29 -0.28 7.55 -19.54
N SER A 30 0.00 7.37 -18.25
CA SER A 30 1.14 6.55 -17.81
C SER A 30 1.03 5.19 -18.51
N ASP A 31 2.14 4.68 -19.05
CA ASP A 31 2.24 3.25 -19.41
C ASP A 31 2.33 2.46 -18.08
N ASP A 32 1.23 2.46 -17.33
CA ASP A 32 0.98 1.53 -16.24
C ASP A 32 0.46 0.24 -16.88
N ASP A 33 1.22 -0.85 -16.80
CA ASP A 33 0.81 -2.19 -17.26
C ASP A 33 -0.23 -2.81 -16.29
N TYR A 34 -1.37 -2.12 -16.20
CA TYR A 34 -2.55 -2.39 -15.39
C TYR A 34 -3.82 -2.19 -16.25
N SER A 35 -3.75 -2.58 -17.53
CA SER A 35 -4.91 -2.57 -18.43
C SER A 35 -6.02 -3.46 -17.88
N THR A 36 -7.15 -2.84 -17.55
CA THR A 36 -8.42 -3.54 -17.33
C THR A 36 -9.22 -3.42 -18.63
N GLU A 37 -8.88 -4.27 -19.59
CA GLU A 37 -9.65 -4.43 -20.83
C GLU A 37 -10.65 -5.58 -20.63
N ASP A 38 -11.90 -5.21 -20.35
CA ASP A 38 -13.08 -6.08 -20.46
C ASP A 38 -13.99 -5.49 -21.55
N GLU A 39 -13.77 -5.85 -22.82
CA GLU A 39 -14.82 -5.88 -23.85
C GLU A 39 -14.63 -7.12 -24.73
N ASP A 40 -15.48 -8.13 -24.54
CA ASP A 40 -15.55 -9.33 -25.37
C ASP A 40 -16.26 -9.03 -26.70
N ASP A 41 -15.67 -9.44 -27.83
CA ASP A 41 -16.46 -10.03 -28.93
C ASP A 41 -15.65 -11.03 -29.75
N TYR A 42 -16.34 -12.03 -30.32
CA TYR A 42 -15.76 -13.18 -31.03
C TYR A 42 -15.50 -12.90 -32.52
N GLU A 43 -14.52 -13.62 -33.12
CA GLU A 43 -14.73 -14.54 -34.28
C GLU A 43 -13.37 -15.15 -34.73
N ASP A 44 -13.37 -16.45 -35.02
CA ASP A 44 -12.29 -17.20 -35.69
C ASP A 44 -12.31 -16.96 -37.22
N GLU A 45 -11.17 -17.16 -37.91
CA GLU A 45 -11.01 -17.81 -39.25
C GLU A 45 -9.57 -17.55 -39.83
N PRO A 46 -9.06 -18.32 -40.83
CA PRO A 46 -7.69 -18.83 -40.73
C PRO A 46 -6.79 -18.71 -42.00
N TYR A 47 -5.51 -19.12 -41.84
CA TYR A 47 -4.53 -19.51 -42.89
C TYR A 47 -4.05 -18.42 -43.89
N SER A 48 -2.78 -17.96 -43.79
CA SER A 48 -1.57 -18.53 -44.46
C SER A 48 -1.24 -17.88 -45.84
N PRO A 49 -0.06 -18.10 -46.45
CA PRO A 49 1.32 -17.99 -45.93
C PRO A 49 2.25 -17.18 -46.89
N GLU A 50 3.55 -16.98 -46.56
CA GLU A 50 4.75 -17.24 -47.42
C GLU A 50 6.02 -16.42 -47.09
N SER A 51 7.19 -17.08 -47.25
CA SER A 51 8.55 -16.54 -47.46
C SER A 51 9.25 -15.77 -46.33
N SER A 52 10.55 -15.95 -46.05
CA SER A 52 11.51 -16.99 -46.51
C SER A 52 12.81 -17.00 -45.67
N SER A 53 13.30 -18.19 -45.30
CA SER A 53 14.71 -18.64 -45.10
C SER A 53 15.77 -17.69 -44.48
N ALA A 54 16.65 -18.12 -43.56
CA ALA A 54 17.61 -19.22 -43.75
C ALA A 54 18.40 -19.55 -42.46
N GLY A 55 19.05 -20.73 -42.35
CA GLY A 55 20.20 -20.87 -41.44
C GLY A 55 20.45 -22.18 -40.64
N SER A 56 20.76 -23.30 -41.32
CA SER A 56 21.78 -24.30 -40.88
C SER A 56 21.65 -25.13 -39.57
N SER A 57 21.21 -26.39 -39.74
CA SER A 57 21.87 -27.67 -39.35
C SER A 57 22.67 -27.87 -38.02
N ARG A 58 22.36 -28.97 -37.28
CA ARG A 58 23.18 -30.23 -37.24
C ARG A 58 22.67 -31.37 -36.30
N HIS A 59 22.28 -32.47 -36.93
CA HIS A 59 22.35 -33.91 -36.57
C HIS A 59 22.88 -34.46 -35.20
N THR A 60 22.04 -35.30 -34.55
CA THR A 60 22.17 -36.76 -34.20
C THR A 60 23.51 -37.36 -33.66
N SER A 61 23.60 -38.39 -32.79
CA SER A 61 22.90 -39.70 -32.77
C SER A 61 23.16 -40.57 -31.51
N GLY A 62 22.27 -41.54 -31.23
CA GLY A 62 22.57 -42.90 -30.69
C GLY A 62 22.78 -43.06 -29.17
N SER A 63 22.52 -44.20 -28.52
CA SER A 63 22.04 -45.56 -28.95
C SER A 63 21.49 -46.30 -27.69
N ALA A 64 21.01 -47.56 -27.66
CA ALA A 64 21.05 -48.70 -28.58
C ALA A 64 19.79 -49.62 -28.46
N SER A 65 19.93 -50.96 -28.47
CA SER A 65 18.86 -51.97 -28.54
C SER A 65 19.26 -53.32 -27.90
N SER A 66 18.31 -54.25 -27.64
CA SER A 66 18.47 -55.72 -27.91
C SER A 66 17.25 -56.59 -27.53
N GLY A 67 16.98 -57.64 -28.33
CA GLY A 67 16.48 -58.94 -27.83
C GLY A 67 15.07 -59.40 -28.27
N LEU A 68 15.00 -60.40 -29.17
CA LEU A 68 13.77 -61.12 -29.57
C LEU A 68 14.07 -62.62 -29.70
N LEU A 69 13.25 -63.50 -29.10
CA LEU A 69 13.17 -64.96 -29.39
C LEU A 69 11.83 -65.56 -28.91
N MET A 70 11.46 -66.77 -29.37
CA MET A 70 10.07 -67.28 -29.41
C MET A 70 9.71 -68.48 -28.49
N LEU A 71 8.41 -68.55 -28.10
CA LEU A 71 7.51 -69.74 -27.96
C LEU A 71 7.89 -70.86 -26.93
N PRO A 72 6.93 -71.65 -26.34
CA PRO A 72 5.88 -72.41 -27.05
C PRO A 72 4.49 -72.55 -26.36
N SER A 73 3.59 -73.33 -26.99
CA SER A 73 2.17 -73.53 -26.59
C SER A 73 1.89 -74.88 -25.90
N HIS A 74 0.79 -74.98 -25.12
CA HIS A 74 0.10 -76.26 -24.96
C HIS A 74 -1.43 -76.15 -24.81
N GLN A 75 -2.14 -77.22 -25.19
CA GLN A 75 -3.60 -77.29 -25.39
C GLN A 75 -4.40 -77.76 -24.16
N LYS A 76 -5.72 -77.43 -24.11
CA LYS A 76 -6.84 -78.39 -23.92
C LYS A 76 -8.24 -77.77 -24.17
N LYS A 77 -9.18 -78.59 -24.65
CA LYS A 77 -10.65 -78.39 -24.86
C LYS A 77 -11.40 -79.44 -23.98
N PRO A 78 -12.75 -79.53 -23.84
CA PRO A 78 -13.86 -78.92 -24.62
C PRO A 78 -15.09 -78.37 -23.83
N LEU A 79 -16.14 -77.99 -24.60
CA LEU A 79 -17.49 -77.44 -24.32
C LEU A 79 -18.48 -78.49 -23.72
N PRO A 80 -19.80 -78.22 -23.39
CA PRO A 80 -20.70 -77.10 -23.84
C PRO A 80 -21.83 -76.56 -22.89
N LEU A 81 -22.41 -75.37 -23.19
CA LEU A 81 -23.82 -75.17 -23.68
C LEU A 81 -24.36 -73.70 -23.62
N ARG A 82 -24.90 -73.21 -24.77
CA ARG A 82 -25.86 -72.07 -24.98
C ARG A 82 -25.48 -70.66 -24.43
N ARG A 83 -25.84 -69.52 -25.06
CA ARG A 83 -26.75 -69.17 -26.19
C ARG A 83 -26.06 -68.11 -27.09
N ARG A 84 -26.41 -68.03 -28.39
CA ARG A 84 -25.99 -66.94 -29.30
C ARG A 84 -26.93 -65.74 -29.22
N ILE A 85 -26.40 -64.53 -29.38
CA ILE A 85 -27.07 -63.39 -30.04
C ILE A 85 -26.14 -62.88 -31.15
N ALA A 86 -26.70 -62.43 -32.28
CA ALA A 86 -25.96 -62.13 -33.50
C ALA A 86 -25.49 -60.67 -33.59
N LYS A 87 -24.42 -60.42 -34.34
CA LYS A 87 -23.96 -59.08 -34.71
C LYS A 87 -24.93 -58.46 -35.73
N VAL A 88 -25.30 -57.20 -35.52
CA VAL A 88 -26.08 -56.38 -36.46
C VAL A 88 -25.12 -55.52 -37.28
N TYR A 89 -25.30 -55.50 -38.61
CA TYR A 89 -24.64 -54.54 -39.50
C TYR A 89 -25.49 -53.25 -39.58
N PRO A 90 -24.88 -52.05 -39.57
CA PRO A 90 -25.62 -50.82 -39.82
C PRO A 90 -26.11 -50.74 -41.28
N TYR A 91 -27.33 -50.23 -41.44
CA TYR A 91 -28.09 -50.21 -42.68
C TYR A 91 -27.58 -49.12 -43.65
N ARG A 92 -27.36 -49.47 -44.93
CA ARG A 92 -27.04 -48.49 -45.99
C ARG A 92 -28.32 -47.79 -46.45
N MET A 93 -28.45 -46.50 -46.13
CA MET A 93 -29.59 -45.69 -46.54
C MET A 93 -29.70 -45.55 -48.08
N PRO A 94 -30.90 -45.62 -48.69
CA PRO A 94 -31.05 -45.53 -50.14
C PRO A 94 -30.65 -44.14 -50.68
N ASN A 95 -29.86 -44.11 -51.76
CA ASN A 95 -29.29 -42.88 -52.35
C ASN A 95 -30.30 -41.75 -52.65
N LYS A 96 -31.59 -42.06 -52.84
CA LYS A 96 -32.65 -41.05 -53.01
C LYS A 96 -32.90 -40.25 -51.72
N VAL A 97 -32.92 -40.91 -50.56
CA VAL A 97 -33.12 -40.27 -49.25
C VAL A 97 -31.92 -39.36 -48.94
N THR A 98 -30.70 -39.86 -49.16
CA THR A 98 -29.48 -39.06 -49.00
C THR A 98 -29.49 -37.81 -49.89
N ARG A 99 -29.97 -37.93 -51.14
CA ARG A 99 -30.09 -36.78 -52.06
C ARG A 99 -31.05 -35.70 -51.55
N TYR A 100 -32.24 -36.07 -51.07
CA TYR A 100 -33.17 -35.10 -50.50
C TYR A 100 -32.66 -34.49 -49.19
N LEU A 101 -31.93 -35.26 -48.38
CA LEU A 101 -31.30 -34.77 -47.14
C LEU A 101 -30.17 -33.77 -47.45
N PHE A 102 -29.33 -34.04 -48.45
CA PHE A 102 -28.35 -33.06 -48.93
C PHE A 102 -29.01 -31.80 -49.51
N CYS A 103 -30.07 -31.93 -50.32
CA CYS A 103 -30.79 -30.77 -50.84
C CYS A 103 -31.41 -29.92 -49.73
N THR A 104 -32.01 -30.52 -48.69
CA THR A 104 -32.58 -29.78 -47.55
C THR A 104 -31.49 -29.08 -46.72
N VAL A 105 -30.36 -29.73 -46.45
CA VAL A 105 -29.20 -29.11 -45.77
C VAL A 105 -28.62 -27.95 -46.59
N ILE A 106 -28.42 -28.11 -47.90
CA ILE A 106 -27.94 -27.03 -48.78
C ILE A 106 -28.94 -25.87 -48.81
N THR A 107 -30.25 -26.15 -48.87
CA THR A 107 -31.29 -25.10 -48.85
C THR A 107 -31.28 -24.35 -47.51
N PHE A 108 -31.11 -25.06 -46.39
CA PHE A 108 -30.99 -24.46 -45.06
C PHE A 108 -29.74 -23.57 -44.95
N ILE A 109 -28.57 -24.03 -45.42
CA ILE A 109 -27.34 -23.24 -45.44
C ILE A 109 -27.51 -21.99 -46.32
N ILE A 110 -28.15 -22.09 -47.50
CA ILE A 110 -28.42 -20.93 -48.36
C ILE A 110 -29.35 -19.93 -47.65
N VAL A 111 -30.40 -20.40 -46.97
CA VAL A 111 -31.29 -19.52 -46.18
C VAL A 111 -30.55 -18.87 -45.01
N MET A 112 -29.66 -19.61 -44.33
CA MET A 112 -28.81 -19.07 -43.25
C MET A 112 -27.87 -18.00 -43.78
N VAL A 113 -27.13 -18.26 -44.86
CA VAL A 113 -26.21 -17.30 -45.49
C VAL A 113 -26.96 -16.07 -46.00
N LEU A 114 -28.12 -16.23 -46.64
CA LEU A 114 -28.96 -15.08 -47.05
C LEU A 114 -29.50 -14.30 -45.85
N SER A 115 -29.77 -14.96 -44.73
CA SER A 115 -30.21 -14.29 -43.49
C SER A 115 -29.07 -13.52 -42.84
N LEU A 116 -27.85 -14.08 -42.82
CA LEU A 116 -26.63 -13.42 -42.31
C LEU A 116 -26.20 -12.25 -43.21
N VAL A 117 -26.25 -12.40 -44.53
CA VAL A 117 -26.01 -11.29 -45.47
C VAL A 117 -27.06 -10.21 -45.32
N ARG A 118 -28.34 -10.57 -45.12
CA ARG A 118 -29.40 -9.58 -44.84
C ARG A 118 -29.21 -8.90 -43.49
N ALA A 119 -28.80 -9.62 -42.44
CA ALA A 119 -28.48 -9.06 -41.14
C ALA A 119 -27.30 -8.10 -41.25
N SER A 120 -26.19 -8.52 -41.86
CA SER A 120 -25.02 -7.67 -42.14
C SER A 120 -25.37 -6.43 -42.96
N GLN A 121 -26.23 -6.54 -43.99
CA GLN A 121 -26.71 -5.38 -44.74
C GLN A 121 -27.63 -4.47 -43.92
N VAL A 122 -28.44 -5.01 -43.01
CA VAL A 122 -29.29 -4.25 -42.09
C VAL A 122 -28.45 -3.53 -41.03
N GLU A 123 -27.44 -4.18 -40.44
CA GLU A 123 -26.50 -3.53 -39.51
C GLU A 123 -25.65 -2.48 -40.22
N ASN A 124 -25.09 -2.77 -41.40
CA ASN A 124 -24.38 -1.77 -42.20
C ASN A 124 -25.29 -0.59 -42.62
N TRP A 125 -26.58 -0.83 -42.88
CA TRP A 125 -27.56 0.22 -43.16
C TRP A 125 -27.95 1.02 -41.90
N LYS A 126 -28.00 0.39 -40.72
CA LYS A 126 -28.17 1.09 -39.43
C LYS A 126 -26.96 1.96 -39.12
N VAL A 127 -25.74 1.45 -39.30
CA VAL A 127 -24.48 2.18 -39.13
C VAL A 127 -24.41 3.36 -40.10
N ALA A 128 -24.66 3.13 -41.40
CA ALA A 128 -24.63 4.19 -42.43
C ALA A 128 -25.69 5.29 -42.23
N ASN A 129 -26.82 4.97 -41.57
CA ASN A 129 -27.86 5.94 -41.23
C ASN A 129 -27.81 6.44 -39.77
N GLY A 130 -26.71 6.19 -39.04
CA GLY A 130 -26.51 6.70 -37.68
C GLY A 130 -27.49 6.16 -36.63
N LYS A 131 -28.11 5.00 -36.88
CA LYS A 131 -28.97 4.27 -35.92
C LYS A 131 -28.23 3.09 -35.29
N VAL A 132 -27.01 3.34 -34.84
CA VAL A 132 -26.43 2.55 -33.76
C VAL A 132 -27.05 3.09 -32.48
N ASP A 133 -27.71 2.23 -31.70
CA ASP A 133 -28.06 2.57 -30.32
C ASP A 133 -26.77 2.61 -29.50
N ASN A 134 -26.04 3.72 -29.65
CA ASN A 134 -24.97 4.09 -28.73
C ASN A 134 -25.63 4.13 -27.36
N ARG A 135 -25.40 3.10 -26.53
CA ARG A 135 -25.70 3.20 -25.10
C ARG A 135 -25.05 4.50 -24.64
N PRO A 136 -25.81 5.46 -24.10
CA PRO A 136 -25.19 6.70 -23.63
C PRO A 136 -24.09 6.31 -22.65
N PRO A 137 -22.90 6.95 -22.71
CA PRO A 137 -21.82 6.62 -21.79
C PRO A 137 -22.35 6.67 -20.36
N PRO A 138 -21.93 5.74 -19.48
CA PRO A 138 -22.43 5.69 -18.12
C PRO A 138 -22.30 7.08 -17.49
N PRO A 139 -23.34 7.57 -16.77
CA PRO A 139 -23.31 8.91 -16.23
C PRO A 139 -22.07 9.10 -15.35
N PRO A 140 -21.41 10.27 -15.42
CA PRO A 140 -20.16 10.47 -14.70
C PRO A 140 -20.36 10.16 -13.21
N PRO A 141 -19.39 9.47 -12.57
CA PRO A 141 -19.44 9.12 -11.16
C PRO A 141 -19.93 10.27 -10.29
N ALA A 142 -20.83 9.96 -9.34
CA ALA A 142 -21.55 10.99 -8.58
C ALA A 142 -20.63 12.00 -7.88
N TRP A 143 -19.41 11.58 -7.51
CA TRP A 143 -18.41 12.40 -6.84
C TRP A 143 -17.77 13.48 -7.73
N GLU A 144 -17.69 13.26 -9.05
CA GLU A 144 -17.08 14.22 -9.98
C GLU A 144 -17.86 15.54 -10.06
N LYS A 145 -19.14 15.50 -9.67
CA LYS A 145 -20.06 16.65 -9.62
C LYS A 145 -19.77 17.61 -8.48
N PHE A 146 -19.05 17.17 -7.43
CA PHE A 146 -18.67 18.05 -6.33
C PHE A 146 -17.52 18.98 -6.75
N PRO A 147 -17.54 20.26 -6.34
CA PRO A 147 -16.49 21.20 -6.70
C PRO A 147 -15.17 20.85 -6.00
N PHE A 148 -14.05 21.12 -6.66
CA PHE A 148 -12.72 20.99 -6.09
C PHE A 148 -12.52 21.93 -4.89
N LEU A 149 -11.72 21.49 -3.92
CA LEU A 149 -11.26 22.30 -2.80
C LEU A 149 -10.03 23.12 -3.23
N GLU A 150 -10.00 24.39 -2.87
CA GLU A 150 -9.03 25.36 -3.37
C GLU A 150 -7.95 25.70 -2.33
N ARG A 151 -8.27 25.62 -1.03
CA ARG A 151 -7.42 26.17 0.03
C ARG A 151 -6.24 25.28 0.45
N TYR A 152 -6.10 24.09 -0.15
CA TYR A 152 -4.82 23.36 -0.14
C TYR A 152 -3.67 24.17 -0.73
N TYR A 153 -3.95 25.04 -1.70
CA TYR A 153 -2.96 25.85 -2.41
C TYR A 153 -2.67 27.20 -1.73
N GLY A 154 -3.13 27.39 -0.48
CA GLY A 154 -2.82 28.56 0.33
C GLY A 154 -1.35 28.63 0.74
N GLY A 155 -0.82 29.85 0.83
CA GLY A 155 0.62 30.08 1.01
C GLY A 155 1.05 30.55 2.42
N LEU A 156 2.36 30.58 2.67
CA LEU A 156 2.96 30.98 3.96
C LEU A 156 2.52 32.37 4.49
N LYS A 157 2.07 33.30 3.65
CA LYS A 157 1.56 34.63 4.06
C LYS A 157 0.12 34.58 4.57
N SER A 158 -0.63 33.52 4.28
CA SER A 158 -1.99 33.30 4.78
C SER A 158 -2.08 32.36 5.98
N LEU A 159 -0.94 31.99 6.61
CA LEU A 159 -0.99 31.22 7.86
C LEU A 159 -1.77 31.94 8.96
N VAL A 160 -2.58 31.16 9.67
CA VAL A 160 -3.33 31.51 10.89
C VAL A 160 -3.08 30.43 11.95
N THR A 161 -3.32 30.74 13.23
CA THR A 161 -3.22 29.71 14.29
C THR A 161 -4.27 28.61 14.08
N PHE A 162 -4.11 27.45 14.72
CA PHE A 162 -5.04 26.33 14.51
C PHE A 162 -6.43 26.64 15.09
N GLU A 163 -6.48 27.44 16.15
CA GLU A 163 -7.69 27.92 16.81
C GLU A 163 -8.43 29.01 16.00
N GLU A 164 -7.71 29.75 15.16
CA GLU A 164 -8.27 30.76 14.24
C GLU A 164 -8.64 30.17 12.87
N LEU A 165 -8.16 28.95 12.57
CA LEU A 165 -8.40 28.29 11.29
C LEU A 165 -9.89 28.00 11.11
N LYS A 166 -10.48 28.63 10.09
CA LYS A 166 -11.78 28.24 9.55
C LYS A 166 -11.53 27.41 8.30
N PRO A 167 -11.75 26.09 8.32
CA PRO A 167 -11.49 25.22 7.17
C PRO A 167 -12.52 25.45 6.06
N GLU A 168 -12.13 25.22 4.81
CA GLU A 168 -13.04 25.21 3.65
C GLU A 168 -13.98 23.99 3.68
N TRP A 169 -13.57 22.91 4.36
CA TRP A 169 -14.28 21.65 4.47
C TRP A 169 -13.79 20.88 5.71
N PRO A 170 -14.65 20.17 6.46
CA PRO A 170 -16.06 19.89 6.22
C PRO A 170 -17.05 20.93 6.77
N HIS A 171 -18.19 21.10 6.08
CA HIS A 171 -19.32 21.91 6.55
C HIS A 171 -20.22 21.09 7.48
N VAL A 172 -19.88 20.99 8.77
CA VAL A 172 -20.66 20.21 9.74
C VAL A 172 -21.70 21.08 10.47
N LYS A 173 -22.94 21.04 9.95
CA LYS A 173 -24.20 21.41 10.61
C LYS A 173 -24.32 22.85 11.15
N ASP A 174 -24.83 23.76 10.31
CA ASP A 174 -25.96 24.66 10.67
C ASP A 174 -26.54 25.48 9.48
N GLU A 175 -26.61 24.92 8.26
CA GLU A 175 -27.42 25.49 7.17
C GLU A 175 -28.21 24.41 6.40
N PRO A 176 -29.56 24.49 6.33
CA PRO A 176 -30.40 23.52 5.64
C PRO A 176 -30.77 23.98 4.21
N GLU A 177 -29.80 24.07 3.29
CA GLU A 177 -30.08 24.40 1.88
C GLU A 177 -29.85 23.28 0.85
N MET A 178 -29.09 22.22 1.16
CA MET A 178 -28.83 21.11 0.20
C MET A 178 -29.59 19.80 0.48
N LEU A 179 -30.45 19.76 1.51
CA LEU A 179 -31.34 18.62 1.80
C LEU A 179 -32.84 18.96 1.72
N SER A 180 -33.17 20.19 1.34
CA SER A 180 -34.54 20.65 1.06
C SER A 180 -35.02 20.26 -0.34
N GLU A 181 -34.11 20.00 -1.29
CA GLU A 181 -34.41 19.37 -2.58
C GLU A 181 -34.58 17.84 -2.45
N GLY A 182 -35.41 17.42 -1.50
CA GLY A 182 -35.83 16.03 -1.36
C GLY A 182 -36.81 15.60 -2.45
N ASN A 183 -36.62 14.36 -2.94
CA ASN A 183 -37.62 13.53 -3.65
C ASN A 183 -37.71 13.56 -5.18
N ASP A 184 -36.59 13.78 -5.90
CA ASP A 184 -36.48 13.33 -7.31
C ASP A 184 -35.49 12.16 -7.52
N TRP A 185 -34.53 11.94 -6.62
CA TRP A 185 -33.62 10.79 -6.71
C TRP A 185 -34.34 9.44 -6.59
N SER A 186 -35.40 9.35 -5.77
CA SER A 186 -36.18 8.12 -5.59
C SER A 186 -36.98 7.69 -6.83
N LYS A 187 -37.09 8.54 -7.87
CA LYS A 187 -37.81 8.21 -9.13
C LYS A 187 -36.91 7.70 -10.25
N GLN A 188 -35.59 7.92 -10.18
CA GLN A 188 -34.68 7.52 -11.26
C GLN A 188 -34.27 6.03 -11.23
N ASN A 189 -34.62 5.30 -10.16
CA ASN A 189 -34.45 3.85 -10.06
C ASN A 189 -35.76 3.06 -10.28
N GLU A 190 -36.85 3.70 -10.68
CA GLU A 190 -37.97 2.95 -11.28
C GLU A 190 -37.55 2.44 -12.66
N ILE A 191 -37.36 1.12 -12.74
CA ILE A 191 -37.22 0.41 -14.01
C ILE A 191 -38.42 0.75 -14.87
N LYS A 192 -38.20 1.41 -16.01
CA LYS A 192 -39.21 1.52 -17.06
C LYS A 192 -39.49 0.12 -17.58
N SER A 193 -40.53 -0.53 -17.04
CA SER A 193 -41.15 -1.68 -17.69
C SER A 193 -41.83 -1.16 -18.96
N ASP A 194 -41.32 -1.53 -20.13
CA ASP A 194 -41.91 -1.14 -21.40
C ASP A 194 -43.37 -1.59 -21.48
N LYS A 195 -44.28 -0.63 -21.66
CA LYS A 195 -45.67 -0.89 -21.99
C LYS A 195 -45.77 -1.14 -23.49
N ASP A 196 -45.79 -2.42 -23.85
CA ASP A 196 -46.53 -2.90 -25.02
C ASP A 196 -46.93 -4.37 -24.83
N THR A 197 -47.94 -4.58 -23.99
CA THR A 197 -48.95 -5.64 -24.19
C THR A 197 -50.27 -5.13 -23.64
N ASP A 198 -51.31 -5.25 -24.45
CA ASP A 198 -52.59 -4.59 -24.24
C ASP A 198 -53.62 -5.51 -23.54
N GLU A 199 -54.74 -4.92 -23.12
CA GLU A 199 -56.02 -5.57 -22.89
C GLU A 199 -56.06 -6.88 -22.07
N THR A 200 -56.03 -6.76 -20.74
CA THR A 200 -57.02 -7.41 -19.86
C THR A 200 -57.04 -6.76 -18.46
N ASP A 201 -58.03 -7.12 -17.62
CA ASP A 201 -58.17 -6.75 -16.20
C ASP A 201 -58.49 -5.30 -15.82
N ARG A 202 -58.91 -4.46 -16.78
CA ARG A 202 -59.63 -3.21 -16.47
C ARG A 202 -61.12 -3.45 -16.11
N ALA A 203 -61.37 -4.36 -15.18
CA ALA A 203 -62.72 -4.82 -14.79
C ALA A 203 -62.97 -4.97 -13.27
N ALA A 204 -61.95 -4.97 -12.40
CA ALA A 204 -62.10 -5.39 -11.00
C ALA A 204 -62.18 -4.27 -9.94
N THR A 205 -61.88 -3.01 -10.28
CA THR A 205 -61.69 -1.91 -9.28
C THR A 205 -62.63 -0.72 -9.45
N LYS A 206 -63.83 -0.94 -10.00
CA LYS A 206 -64.85 0.11 -10.18
C LYS A 206 -65.97 0.16 -9.13
N GLU A 207 -65.88 -0.65 -8.06
CA GLU A 207 -66.96 -0.79 -7.07
C GLU A 207 -66.66 -0.22 -5.66
N ILE A 208 -65.50 0.39 -5.40
CA ILE A 208 -65.13 0.84 -4.03
C ILE A 208 -65.18 2.37 -3.84
N GLU A 209 -64.97 3.19 -4.87
CA GLU A 209 -64.95 4.67 -4.73
C GLU A 209 -66.33 5.35 -4.91
N ALA A 210 -67.43 4.58 -4.87
CA ALA A 210 -68.80 5.10 -5.10
C ALA A 210 -69.63 5.31 -3.82
N HIS A 211 -69.08 5.10 -2.62
CA HIS A 211 -69.80 5.29 -1.36
C HIS A 211 -68.93 5.91 -0.25
N ALA A 212 -69.02 7.24 -0.08
CA ALA A 212 -69.26 7.93 1.20
C ALA A 212 -68.81 9.41 1.17
N GLN A 213 -69.65 10.28 0.59
CA GLN A 213 -69.77 11.67 1.06
C GLN A 213 -71.18 11.84 1.62
N ASP A 214 -71.29 12.22 2.89
CA ASP A 214 -72.21 13.24 3.44
C ASP A 214 -72.49 13.03 4.94
N ALA A 215 -71.98 13.94 5.78
CA ALA A 215 -72.69 14.51 6.93
C ALA A 215 -71.86 15.58 7.66
N ASN A 216 -72.42 16.79 7.75
CA ASN A 216 -72.09 17.90 8.66
C ASN A 216 -73.46 18.60 8.95
N PRO A 217 -73.66 19.61 9.84
CA PRO A 217 -72.76 20.24 10.82
C PRO A 217 -73.41 20.52 12.19
N THR A 218 -72.72 21.24 13.11
CA THR A 218 -73.21 22.29 14.06
C THR A 218 -72.13 22.62 15.13
N LYS A 219 -72.12 23.71 15.93
CA LYS A 219 -72.36 25.18 15.72
C LYS A 219 -72.04 25.94 17.05
N LYS A 220 -71.39 27.12 17.02
CA LYS A 220 -71.22 28.11 18.13
C LYS A 220 -70.36 27.63 19.35
N GLU A 221 -69.85 28.47 20.27
CA GLU A 221 -70.07 29.91 20.59
C GLU A 221 -68.75 30.63 21.01
N ALA A 222 -68.79 31.80 21.67
CA ALA A 222 -67.68 32.78 21.66
C ALA A 222 -67.25 33.38 23.03
N ARG A 223 -66.10 34.10 22.99
CA ARG A 223 -65.71 35.31 23.75
C ARG A 223 -64.88 35.19 25.06
N ASP A 224 -63.84 36.04 25.14
CA ASP A 224 -63.39 36.93 26.24
C ASP A 224 -61.86 37.10 26.16
N GLU A 225 -61.31 38.22 25.64
CA GLU A 225 -61.08 39.51 26.32
C GLU A 225 -60.34 39.39 27.68
N VAL A 226 -59.09 39.87 27.74
CA VAL A 226 -58.60 40.94 28.65
C VAL A 226 -57.09 41.15 28.42
N LYS A 227 -56.75 42.39 28.08
CA LYS A 227 -55.40 43.00 28.18
C LYS A 227 -55.44 43.94 29.39
N PRO A 228 -54.31 44.21 30.05
CA PRO A 228 -54.09 45.61 30.47
C PRO A 228 -52.75 46.17 29.99
N GLU A 229 -52.78 47.46 29.71
CA GLU A 229 -51.65 48.32 29.31
C GLU A 229 -51.26 49.28 30.47
N HIS A 230 -50.46 50.31 30.15
CA HIS A 230 -50.22 51.55 30.94
C HIS A 230 -49.19 51.48 32.12
N ASP A 231 -48.43 52.53 32.50
CA ASP A 231 -48.19 53.92 32.00
C ASP A 231 -46.97 54.58 32.73
N VAL A 232 -46.32 55.72 32.37
CA VAL A 232 -46.04 56.38 31.07
C VAL A 232 -45.05 57.58 31.24
N LYS A 233 -44.07 57.75 30.32
CA LYS A 233 -43.30 59.02 29.99
C LYS A 233 -42.55 59.71 31.18
N ALA A 234 -41.69 60.73 31.03
CA ALA A 234 -41.19 61.59 29.94
C ALA A 234 -39.70 61.97 30.25
N GLU A 235 -38.88 62.72 29.48
CA GLU A 235 -39.11 63.64 28.35
C GLU A 235 -37.79 63.93 27.56
N THR A 236 -37.90 64.08 26.23
CA THR A 236 -37.06 64.80 25.22
C THR A 236 -35.59 65.22 25.46
N LYS A 237 -34.74 64.99 24.44
CA LYS A 237 -34.27 66.06 23.53
C LYS A 237 -33.57 65.60 22.23
N ASP A 238 -34.15 66.06 21.12
CA ASP A 238 -33.60 66.48 19.81
C ASP A 238 -32.19 66.01 19.34
N GLY A 239 -32.16 65.39 18.17
CA GLY A 239 -30.96 65.18 17.34
C GLY A 239 -31.35 64.71 15.93
N ALA A 240 -31.06 65.50 14.90
CA ALA A 240 -31.50 65.23 13.53
C ALA A 240 -30.70 64.09 12.86
N VAL A 241 -31.37 63.34 11.98
CA VAL A 241 -30.77 62.32 11.11
C VAL A 241 -30.54 62.93 9.72
N GLU A 242 -29.27 63.13 9.37
CA GLU A 242 -28.81 63.25 7.98
C GLU A 242 -27.68 62.25 7.76
N GLY A 243 -27.58 61.74 6.52
CA GLY A 243 -26.75 60.58 6.22
C GLY A 243 -25.25 60.83 6.34
N LYS A 244 -24.52 59.76 6.70
CA LYS A 244 -23.14 59.57 6.30
C LYS A 244 -23.03 58.30 5.49
N GLU A 245 -22.32 58.43 4.38
CA GLU A 245 -21.83 57.31 3.59
C GLU A 245 -20.82 56.53 4.45
N ASP A 246 -21.00 55.22 4.58
CA ASP A 246 -19.95 54.36 5.12
C ASP A 246 -18.81 54.28 4.10
N GLU A 247 -17.64 54.85 4.45
CA GLU A 247 -16.46 54.78 3.60
C GLU A 247 -16.07 53.32 3.33
N PRO A 248 -15.69 52.96 2.09
CA PRO A 248 -15.13 51.65 1.82
C PRO A 248 -13.81 51.51 2.57
N GLN A 249 -13.73 50.53 3.47
CA GLN A 249 -12.53 50.26 4.25
C GLN A 249 -11.37 49.92 3.29
N ASP A 250 -10.32 50.75 3.34
CA ASP A 250 -9.23 50.72 2.37
C ASP A 250 -8.33 49.48 2.50
N ASP A 251 -8.61 48.46 1.68
CA ASP A 251 -7.83 47.22 1.51
C ASP A 251 -6.44 47.44 0.85
N SER A 252 -5.95 48.68 0.70
CA SER A 252 -4.62 48.96 0.14
C SER A 252 -3.43 48.36 0.91
N LYS A 253 -3.64 47.86 2.13
CA LYS A 253 -2.58 47.30 3.01
C LYS A 253 -2.23 45.82 2.81
N ALA A 254 -2.77 45.15 1.80
CA ALA A 254 -2.51 43.72 1.57
C ALA A 254 -1.06 43.36 1.18
N ASN A 255 -0.27 44.30 0.65
CA ASN A 255 0.98 44.00 -0.09
C ASN A 255 2.28 44.04 0.74
N ASN A 256 2.23 43.84 2.06
CA ASN A 256 3.45 43.82 2.90
C ASN A 256 3.37 42.90 4.13
N LYS A 257 2.58 41.81 4.06
CA LYS A 257 2.52 40.81 5.15
C LYS A 257 3.81 39.98 5.13
N LYS A 258 4.74 40.34 6.03
CA LYS A 258 6.04 39.68 6.23
C LYS A 258 5.85 38.17 6.46
N LEU A 259 6.71 37.35 5.87
CA LEU A 259 6.66 35.90 6.10
C LEU A 259 6.73 35.54 7.59
N PRO A 260 5.99 34.50 8.03
CA PRO A 260 6.10 33.96 9.37
C PRO A 260 7.50 33.38 9.61
N ILE A 261 7.92 33.39 10.88
CA ILE A 261 9.19 32.81 11.29
C ILE A 261 9.03 31.28 11.34
N SER A 262 9.90 30.55 10.64
CA SER A 262 9.98 29.10 10.80
C SER A 262 10.64 28.73 12.14
N ASN A 263 10.28 27.57 12.67
CA ASN A 263 10.85 26.97 13.87
C ASN A 263 11.72 25.76 13.49
N ASP A 264 12.62 25.36 14.39
CA ASP A 264 13.46 24.18 14.21
C ASP A 264 12.68 22.95 14.66
N TRP A 265 12.77 21.81 13.97
CA TRP A 265 12.12 20.58 14.42
C TRP A 265 12.55 20.18 15.85
N SER A 266 13.78 20.52 16.25
CA SER A 266 14.26 20.36 17.63
C SER A 266 13.61 21.30 18.66
N ASP A 267 12.75 22.23 18.24
CA ASP A 267 11.89 23.07 19.10
C ASP A 267 10.44 22.53 19.22
N TYR A 268 10.02 21.52 18.43
CA TYR A 268 8.66 20.95 18.52
C TYR A 268 8.51 20.01 19.73
N ALA A 269 7.64 20.38 20.69
CA ALA A 269 7.54 19.70 21.99
C ALA A 269 7.01 18.26 21.93
N ASN A 270 6.05 17.97 21.04
CA ASN A 270 5.40 16.65 20.93
C ASN A 270 6.04 15.76 19.86
N ARG A 271 7.33 15.94 19.55
CA ARG A 271 8.07 15.03 18.67
C ARG A 271 8.42 13.73 19.40
N SER A 272 8.63 12.67 18.63
CA SER A 272 9.28 11.45 19.09
C SER A 272 10.78 11.71 19.27
N GLU A 273 11.33 11.32 20.43
CA GLU A 273 12.77 11.38 20.72
C GLU A 273 13.31 10.00 21.09
N GLU A 274 14.51 9.66 20.60
CA GLU A 274 15.16 8.40 20.91
C GLU A 274 16.04 8.55 22.17
N THR A 275 15.59 7.99 23.29
CA THR A 275 16.33 8.09 24.55
C THR A 275 17.53 7.13 24.60
N GLY A 276 18.67 7.61 25.08
CA GLY A 276 19.85 6.77 25.33
C GLY A 276 20.63 6.35 24.07
N SER A 277 20.31 6.90 22.90
CA SER A 277 21.15 6.80 21.71
C SER A 277 22.44 7.60 21.85
N LYS A 278 23.55 7.08 21.30
CA LYS A 278 24.68 7.92 20.93
C LYS A 278 24.40 8.57 19.58
N GLU A 279 24.75 9.83 19.48
CA GLU A 279 24.63 10.62 18.27
C GLU A 279 25.42 10.03 17.09
N CYS A 280 24.87 10.16 15.89
CA CYS A 280 25.42 9.64 14.64
C CYS A 280 25.69 10.78 13.65
N PHE A 281 26.72 10.58 12.82
CA PHE A 281 27.24 11.59 11.88
C PHE A 281 27.39 10.98 10.49
N LEU A 282 27.32 11.83 9.45
CA LEU A 282 27.43 11.36 8.06
C LEU A 282 28.86 10.93 7.71
N ASP A 283 29.87 11.57 8.29
CA ASP A 283 31.29 11.30 8.08
C ASP A 283 31.90 10.37 9.14
N ALA A 284 33.07 9.79 8.83
CA ALA A 284 33.82 8.97 9.76
C ALA A 284 34.45 9.78 10.92
N ASP A 285 34.76 11.06 10.69
CA ASP A 285 35.41 11.94 11.67
C ASP A 285 34.43 12.53 12.72
N GLY A 286 33.12 12.36 12.51
CA GLY A 286 32.09 12.78 13.46
C GLY A 286 31.79 14.28 13.45
N THR A 287 31.88 14.92 12.28
CA THR A 287 31.76 16.38 12.12
C THR A 287 30.51 16.82 11.36
N ILE A 288 30.03 16.03 10.40
CA ILE A 288 28.94 16.38 9.49
C ILE A 288 27.60 15.93 10.07
N ARG A 289 26.71 16.91 10.26
CA ARG A 289 25.34 16.77 10.75
C ARG A 289 24.35 17.16 9.66
N VAL A 290 23.24 16.44 9.57
CA VAL A 290 22.09 16.86 8.76
C VAL A 290 21.42 18.07 9.44
N PRO A 291 21.09 19.16 8.71
CA PRO A 291 20.26 20.23 9.24
C PRO A 291 18.89 19.72 9.71
N GLN A 292 18.31 20.33 10.73
CA GLN A 292 16.96 19.96 11.17
C GLN A 292 15.90 20.45 10.18
N LEU A 293 14.79 19.72 10.08
CA LEU A 293 13.60 20.19 9.37
C LEU A 293 13.12 21.52 9.95
N ARG A 294 12.46 22.32 9.12
CA ARG A 294 11.85 23.59 9.52
C ARG A 294 10.35 23.53 9.32
N PHE A 295 9.60 23.92 10.34
CA PHE A 295 8.14 23.97 10.31
C PHE A 295 7.64 25.38 10.61
N TYR A 296 6.37 25.64 10.29
CA TYR A 296 5.66 26.86 10.66
C TYR A 296 4.48 26.51 11.56
N ASN A 297 4.19 27.38 12.53
CA ASN A 297 3.01 27.23 13.38
C ASN A 297 1.76 27.63 12.60
N GLY A 298 0.69 26.86 12.74
CA GLY A 298 -0.59 27.09 12.07
C GLY A 298 -0.70 26.42 10.70
N ARG A 299 -1.76 26.77 9.97
CA ARG A 299 -2.06 26.32 8.61
C ARG A 299 -2.51 27.51 7.75
N PRO A 300 -2.44 27.44 6.41
CA PRO A 300 -3.01 28.46 5.54
C PRO A 300 -4.51 28.66 5.85
N GLN A 301 -5.00 29.89 5.87
CA GLN A 301 -6.42 30.18 6.09
C GLN A 301 -7.28 29.39 5.09
N GLY A 302 -8.33 28.74 5.58
CA GLY A 302 -9.21 27.92 4.75
C GLY A 302 -8.71 26.48 4.53
N PHE A 303 -7.49 26.11 4.93
CA PHE A 303 -6.95 24.78 4.65
C PHE A 303 -7.93 23.67 5.09
N PRO A 304 -8.36 22.75 4.19
CA PRO A 304 -9.33 21.71 4.54
C PRO A 304 -8.86 20.78 5.66
N GLU A 305 -9.80 20.22 6.41
CA GLU A 305 -9.51 19.13 7.33
C GLU A 305 -9.30 17.80 6.59
N HIS A 306 -8.76 16.82 7.31
CA HIS A 306 -8.60 15.46 6.81
C HIS A 306 -9.97 14.75 6.78
N ALA A 307 -10.26 14.02 5.71
CA ALA A 307 -11.53 13.32 5.56
C ALA A 307 -11.57 12.02 6.38
N ILE A 308 -10.45 11.29 6.36
CA ILE A 308 -10.29 9.98 6.96
C ILE A 308 -9.10 10.00 7.90
N GLY A 309 -9.15 9.19 8.96
CA GLY A 309 -8.10 9.06 9.95
C GLY A 309 -8.14 10.17 11.01
N SER A 310 -7.07 10.33 11.78
CA SER A 310 -6.95 11.46 12.72
C SER A 310 -5.50 11.74 13.12
N TYR A 311 -5.17 13.03 13.25
CA TYR A 311 -3.91 13.46 13.87
C TYR A 311 -3.91 13.18 15.37
N GLU A 312 -4.97 13.57 16.07
CA GLU A 312 -5.17 13.35 17.51
C GLU A 312 -5.02 11.88 17.90
N THR A 313 -5.73 10.97 17.23
CA THR A 313 -5.69 9.52 17.50
C THR A 313 -4.27 8.96 17.46
N LEU A 314 -3.40 9.51 16.60
CA LEU A 314 -2.01 9.09 16.43
C LEU A 314 -1.00 10.01 17.12
N ASN A 315 -1.45 11.05 17.83
CA ASN A 315 -0.62 12.13 18.38
C ASN A 315 0.31 12.78 17.32
N LEU A 316 -0.11 12.83 16.05
CA LEU A 316 0.65 13.45 14.97
C LEU A 316 0.53 15.00 15.02
N PRO A 317 1.49 15.75 14.46
CA PRO A 317 1.44 17.22 14.50
C PRO A 317 0.32 17.76 13.59
N GLU A 318 -0.77 18.25 14.19
CA GLU A 318 -1.89 18.82 13.42
C GLU A 318 -1.74 20.33 13.18
N ASN A 319 -1.23 21.05 14.19
CA ASN A 319 -1.20 22.51 14.28
C ASN A 319 0.03 23.16 13.62
N ILE A 320 0.73 22.44 12.74
CA ILE A 320 1.93 22.93 12.03
C ILE A 320 1.90 22.53 10.55
N CYS A 321 2.70 23.21 9.74
CA CYS A 321 2.90 22.87 8.33
C CYS A 321 4.36 23.02 7.88
N PHE A 322 4.70 22.38 6.76
CA PHE A 322 6.02 22.34 6.16
C PHE A 322 5.97 22.86 4.71
N ASP A 323 6.94 23.70 4.33
CA ASP A 323 7.21 24.07 2.94
C ASP A 323 8.34 23.20 2.35
N ARG A 324 8.49 23.21 1.02
CA ARG A 324 9.52 22.41 0.33
C ARG A 324 10.95 22.62 0.84
N TYR A 325 11.31 23.85 1.24
CA TYR A 325 12.64 24.13 1.79
C TYR A 325 12.79 23.63 3.23
N GLY A 326 11.79 23.80 4.08
CA GLY A 326 11.81 23.26 5.43
C GLY A 326 11.78 21.74 5.49
N ARG A 327 11.20 21.09 4.47
CA ARG A 327 11.14 19.62 4.34
C ARG A 327 12.36 18.99 3.65
N TYR A 328 12.79 19.53 2.50
CA TYR A 328 13.84 18.95 1.65
C TYR A 328 15.16 19.73 1.59
N GLY A 329 15.20 20.97 2.10
CA GLY A 329 16.44 21.76 2.22
C GLY A 329 17.57 21.07 2.99
N PRO A 330 17.29 20.30 4.06
CA PRO A 330 18.31 19.47 4.71
C PRO A 330 18.97 18.41 3.81
N TYR A 331 18.29 17.97 2.74
CA TYR A 331 18.64 16.79 1.93
C TYR A 331 19.21 17.10 0.53
N GLY A 332 19.50 18.38 0.26
CA GLY A 332 20.12 18.85 -0.99
C GLY A 332 19.26 19.80 -1.83
N PHE A 333 18.00 20.05 -1.44
CA PHE A 333 17.11 20.96 -2.16
C PHE A 333 17.49 22.43 -1.92
N GLY A 334 17.45 23.27 -2.96
CA GLY A 334 17.71 24.70 -2.87
C GLY A 334 19.18 25.12 -2.92
N TYR A 335 20.09 24.22 -3.31
CA TYR A 335 21.49 24.56 -3.61
C TYR A 335 22.15 23.60 -4.63
N SER A 336 23.15 24.11 -5.35
CA SER A 336 23.74 23.42 -6.49
C SER A 336 24.57 22.18 -6.15
N SER A 337 24.62 21.24 -7.09
CA SER A 337 25.46 20.04 -7.06
C SER A 337 26.96 20.35 -6.94
N ARG A 338 27.42 21.50 -7.46
CA ARG A 338 28.78 22.01 -7.24
C ARG A 338 29.09 22.25 -5.75
N ASN A 339 28.08 22.62 -4.97
CA ASN A 339 28.10 22.75 -3.51
C ASN A 339 27.55 21.51 -2.78
N GLY A 340 27.42 20.38 -3.48
CA GLY A 340 26.98 19.10 -2.95
C GLY A 340 25.48 18.94 -2.70
N GLY A 341 24.66 19.84 -3.24
CA GLY A 341 23.20 19.73 -3.27
C GLY A 341 22.70 18.97 -4.51
N LEU A 342 21.46 19.26 -4.92
CA LEU A 342 20.79 18.59 -6.04
C LEU A 342 20.56 19.49 -7.27
N SER A 343 20.99 20.77 -7.25
CA SER A 343 20.74 21.73 -8.35
C SER A 343 19.27 21.97 -8.70
N VAL A 344 18.36 21.67 -7.76
CA VAL A 344 16.91 21.89 -7.88
C VAL A 344 16.42 22.86 -6.81
N GLY A 345 15.42 23.68 -7.13
CA GLY A 345 14.84 24.65 -6.20
C GLY A 345 15.71 25.87 -5.90
N GLU A 346 16.77 26.12 -6.66
CA GLU A 346 17.62 27.33 -6.52
C GLU A 346 16.92 28.61 -7.04
N HIS A 347 16.02 28.39 -8.01
CA HIS A 347 15.11 29.37 -8.62
C HIS A 347 13.68 29.15 -8.09
N GLY A 348 12.81 30.16 -8.21
CA GLY A 348 11.51 30.16 -7.56
C GLY A 348 11.45 31.01 -6.29
N GLN A 349 10.25 31.12 -5.71
CA GLN A 349 9.99 31.90 -4.50
C GLN A 349 10.70 31.32 -3.27
N LYS A 350 11.89 31.84 -2.95
CA LYS A 350 12.75 31.37 -1.85
C LYS A 350 12.82 32.27 -0.61
N GLU A 351 11.97 33.29 -0.51
CA GLU A 351 11.93 34.20 0.65
C GLU A 351 11.88 33.38 1.97
N GLY A 352 12.84 33.59 2.87
CA GLY A 352 12.96 32.91 4.17
C GLY A 352 13.62 31.51 4.18
N SER A 353 13.98 30.90 3.04
CA SER A 353 14.52 29.52 3.01
C SER A 353 15.89 29.37 3.66
N ASP A 354 16.74 30.40 3.63
CA ASP A 354 18.09 30.39 4.24
C ASP A 354 18.09 30.07 5.75
N ALA A 355 16.93 30.18 6.42
CA ALA A 355 16.76 29.78 7.81
C ALA A 355 17.11 28.30 8.08
N VAL A 356 16.98 27.42 7.07
CA VAL A 356 17.35 25.99 7.16
C VAL A 356 18.82 25.81 7.55
N TRP A 357 19.72 26.58 6.93
CA TRP A 357 21.17 26.42 7.09
C TRP A 357 21.81 27.43 8.06
N LYS A 358 20.98 28.12 8.87
CA LYS A 358 21.45 29.16 9.80
C LYS A 358 22.20 28.61 11.02
N LYS A 359 21.82 27.42 11.52
CA LYS A 359 22.48 26.74 12.65
C LYS A 359 23.49 25.70 12.17
N THR A 360 23.12 24.91 11.16
CA THR A 360 23.91 23.81 10.59
C THR A 360 24.21 24.12 9.13
N PRO A 361 25.45 24.03 8.66
CA PRO A 361 25.79 24.32 7.27
C PRO A 361 25.14 23.35 6.28
N ARG A 362 25.16 23.71 4.99
CA ARG A 362 24.79 22.81 3.88
C ARG A 362 25.69 21.57 3.90
N VAL A 363 25.11 20.40 3.62
CA VAL A 363 25.81 19.12 3.53
C VAL A 363 26.26 18.89 2.10
N ASP A 364 27.49 18.41 1.93
CA ASP A 364 27.98 17.92 0.65
C ASP A 364 27.71 16.41 0.54
N TYR A 365 26.74 16.03 -0.28
CA TYR A 365 26.31 14.64 -0.42
C TYR A 365 27.17 13.80 -1.38
N ARG A 366 28.08 14.43 -2.15
CA ARG A 366 28.79 13.76 -3.27
C ARG A 366 29.72 12.62 -2.85
N GLN A 367 30.06 12.51 -1.57
CA GLN A 367 31.01 11.52 -1.03
C GLN A 367 30.43 10.76 0.18
N ILE A 368 29.10 10.70 0.29
CA ILE A 368 28.41 10.00 1.38
C ILE A 368 28.04 8.57 0.95
N ASP A 369 28.59 7.56 1.63
CA ASP A 369 28.10 6.16 1.57
C ASP A 369 27.06 5.97 2.69
N TRP A 370 25.77 5.91 2.32
CA TRP A 370 24.69 5.71 3.30
C TRP A 370 24.74 4.37 4.01
N ALA A 371 25.28 3.33 3.36
CA ALA A 371 25.49 2.04 4.00
C ALA A 371 26.58 2.14 5.07
N ASP A 372 27.63 2.95 4.85
CA ASP A 372 28.63 3.20 5.89
C ASP A 372 28.09 4.01 7.06
N VAL A 373 27.28 5.03 6.79
CA VAL A 373 26.57 5.82 7.80
C VAL A 373 25.73 4.89 8.70
N GLN A 374 24.90 4.03 8.10
CA GLN A 374 24.09 3.04 8.81
C GLN A 374 24.95 2.08 9.64
N ARG A 375 26.00 1.49 9.06
CA ARG A 375 26.93 0.57 9.75
C ARG A 375 27.63 1.23 10.95
N ARG A 376 28.17 2.44 10.79
CA ARG A 376 28.83 3.20 11.86
C ARG A 376 27.86 3.56 12.97
N CYS A 377 26.69 4.07 12.61
CA CYS A 377 25.66 4.48 13.56
C CYS A 377 25.16 3.32 14.42
N PHE A 378 24.85 2.17 13.79
CA PHE A 378 24.52 0.94 14.50
C PHE A 378 25.66 0.48 15.41
N LYS A 379 26.90 0.43 14.93
CA LYS A 379 28.07 -0.01 15.72
C LYS A 379 28.30 0.85 16.96
N ALA A 380 28.10 2.16 16.87
CA ALA A 380 28.20 3.06 18.03
C ALA A 380 27.13 2.79 19.11
N ASN A 381 25.95 2.34 18.66
CA ASN A 381 24.74 2.12 19.44
C ASN A 381 24.45 0.65 19.80
N GLN A 382 25.27 -0.30 19.34
CA GLN A 382 24.97 -1.75 19.32
C GLN A 382 24.50 -2.30 20.69
N ALA A 383 25.04 -1.80 21.80
CA ALA A 383 24.68 -2.22 23.15
C ALA A 383 23.22 -1.92 23.58
N ARG A 384 22.47 -1.12 22.82
CA ARG A 384 21.03 -0.84 23.04
C ARG A 384 20.13 -1.96 22.51
N PHE A 385 20.59 -2.73 21.54
CA PHE A 385 19.77 -3.67 20.79
C PHE A 385 19.86 -5.09 21.34
N LYS A 386 18.91 -5.95 20.95
CA LYS A 386 18.99 -7.39 21.25
C LYS A 386 20.25 -8.00 20.65
N GLU A 387 20.79 -9.03 21.29
CA GLU A 387 21.89 -9.82 20.72
C GLU A 387 21.46 -10.40 19.36
N LEU A 388 22.35 -10.31 18.38
CA LEU A 388 22.11 -10.83 17.05
C LEU A 388 21.93 -12.36 17.14
N PRO A 389 20.88 -12.94 16.52
CA PRO A 389 20.74 -14.38 16.47
C PRO A 389 21.95 -15.01 15.77
N SER A 390 22.32 -16.22 16.19
CA SER A 390 23.41 -16.97 15.55
C SER A 390 23.16 -17.06 14.05
N LYS A 391 24.11 -16.56 13.24
CA LYS A 391 23.98 -16.52 11.77
C LYS A 391 23.61 -17.91 11.26
N ILE A 392 22.41 -18.04 10.71
CA ILE A 392 21.93 -19.27 10.09
C ILE A 392 22.91 -19.57 8.96
N GLN A 393 23.57 -20.73 9.00
CA GLN A 393 24.39 -21.17 7.89
C GLN A 393 23.45 -21.41 6.72
N ALA A 394 23.56 -20.58 5.67
CA ALA A 394 22.78 -20.77 4.47
C ALA A 394 23.08 -22.17 3.90
N PRO A 395 22.04 -22.97 3.56
CA PRO A 395 22.26 -24.25 2.91
C PRO A 395 22.97 -24.01 1.58
N HIS A 396 24.16 -24.58 1.43
CA HIS A 396 25.06 -24.26 0.32
C HIS A 396 24.41 -24.41 -1.07
N GLY A 397 24.58 -23.37 -1.90
CA GLY A 397 24.98 -23.61 -3.29
C GLY A 397 23.89 -23.59 -4.35
N PHE A 398 22.92 -22.68 -4.26
CA PHE A 398 22.00 -22.39 -5.38
C PHE A 398 22.23 -21.04 -6.06
N PHE A 399 22.81 -20.04 -5.36
CA PHE A 399 23.01 -18.68 -5.88
C PHE A 399 24.43 -18.19 -5.65
N ALA A 400 25.00 -17.45 -6.62
CA ALA A 400 26.41 -17.03 -6.58
C ALA A 400 26.74 -16.07 -5.43
N HIS A 401 25.74 -15.33 -4.95
CA HIS A 401 25.84 -14.25 -3.96
C HIS A 401 25.89 -14.70 -2.50
N GLU A 402 25.92 -16.01 -2.25
CA GLU A 402 26.08 -16.50 -0.88
C GLU A 402 27.52 -16.30 -0.42
N PRO A 403 27.78 -15.46 0.61
CA PRO A 403 29.13 -15.15 1.03
C PRO A 403 29.82 -16.41 1.54
N LYS A 404 30.75 -16.94 0.73
CA LYS A 404 31.57 -18.12 1.05
C LYS A 404 32.15 -17.93 2.46
N PRO A 405 31.95 -18.88 3.39
CA PRO A 405 32.49 -18.74 4.74
C PRO A 405 34.00 -18.63 4.64
N LYS A 406 34.57 -17.49 5.04
CA LYS A 406 36.03 -17.33 5.14
C LYS A 406 36.55 -18.45 6.05
N PRO A 407 37.55 -19.24 5.61
CA PRO A 407 38.10 -20.30 6.45
C PRO A 407 38.61 -19.68 7.75
N LEU A 408 38.19 -20.25 8.87
CA LEU A 408 38.65 -19.84 10.19
C LEU A 408 40.18 -19.93 10.24
N PRO A 409 40.90 -18.89 10.71
CA PRO A 409 42.34 -18.95 10.81
C PRO A 409 42.74 -20.02 11.84
N THR A 410 43.42 -21.07 11.37
CA THR A 410 43.92 -22.16 12.21
C THR A 410 45.00 -21.63 13.15
N SER A 411 44.61 -21.24 14.36
CA SER A 411 45.53 -20.75 15.39
C SER A 411 46.27 -21.91 16.07
N THR A 412 47.30 -22.43 15.42
CA THR A 412 48.26 -23.34 16.07
C THR A 412 49.49 -22.56 16.51
N LEU A 413 49.53 -22.20 17.78
CA LEU A 413 50.72 -21.68 18.44
C LEU A 413 51.73 -22.82 18.66
N GLU A 414 52.84 -22.82 17.94
CA GLU A 414 54.10 -23.39 18.43
C GLU A 414 55.27 -22.41 18.25
N ARG A 415 56.35 -22.64 19.00
CA ARG A 415 57.28 -21.61 19.49
C ARG A 415 58.73 -22.02 19.23
N ARG A 416 59.62 -21.02 19.08
CA ARG A 416 61.09 -21.08 18.77
C ARG A 416 61.37 -20.97 17.25
N GLY A 417 62.27 -20.12 16.76
CA GLY A 417 62.99 -19.01 17.40
C GLY A 417 64.16 -18.48 16.55
N VAL A 418 64.50 -17.19 16.73
CA VAL A 418 65.81 -16.54 16.47
C VAL A 418 66.39 -16.52 15.03
N LYS A 419 66.49 -15.30 14.45
CA LYS A 419 67.41 -14.85 13.35
C LYS A 419 67.24 -15.53 11.98
N GLU A 420 67.67 -14.99 10.83
CA GLU A 420 68.26 -13.70 10.41
C GLU A 420 67.74 -13.45 8.97
N ASP A 421 67.29 -12.25 8.60
CA ASP A 421 67.99 -11.26 7.75
C ASP A 421 68.09 -11.58 6.23
N ASN A 422 68.13 -10.52 5.42
CA ASN A 422 68.39 -10.43 3.98
C ASN A 422 67.35 -10.93 2.96
N SER A 423 66.54 -9.96 2.54
CA SER A 423 66.63 -9.30 1.22
C SER A 423 66.44 -10.10 -0.09
N LYS A 424 65.72 -9.42 -1.00
CA LYS A 424 65.93 -9.42 -2.47
C LYS A 424 65.59 -10.71 -3.23
N VAL A 425 65.20 -10.65 -4.51
CA VAL A 425 64.52 -9.65 -5.37
C VAL A 425 64.31 -10.37 -6.72
N ASP A 426 63.45 -9.85 -7.59
CA ASP A 426 63.36 -10.26 -9.01
C ASP A 426 62.85 -11.70 -9.32
N LYS A 427 62.28 -11.98 -10.50
CA LYS A 427 61.39 -11.22 -11.41
C LYS A 427 60.82 -12.21 -12.44
N GLU A 428 59.76 -11.82 -13.17
CA GLU A 428 59.57 -12.03 -14.63
C GLU A 428 60.24 -13.27 -15.30
N ILE A 429 59.56 -14.19 -15.99
CA ILE A 429 58.74 -14.04 -17.22
C ILE A 429 58.19 -15.47 -17.49
N ALA A 430 56.88 -15.71 -17.56
CA ALA A 430 55.95 -15.55 -18.69
C ALA A 430 56.10 -16.58 -19.84
N ALA A 431 54.94 -16.99 -20.39
CA ALA A 431 54.74 -17.76 -21.64
C ALA A 431 55.23 -19.24 -21.64
N SER A 432 54.60 -20.20 -22.34
CA SER A 432 53.28 -20.22 -23.02
C SER A 432 52.96 -21.64 -23.55
N GLN A 433 51.67 -21.95 -23.68
CA GLN A 433 51.08 -22.90 -24.66
C GLN A 433 51.35 -24.42 -24.46
N VAL A 434 50.28 -25.26 -24.42
CA VAL A 434 49.71 -26.07 -25.54
C VAL A 434 50.73 -27.13 -26.00
N GLU A 435 50.47 -28.45 -25.99
CA GLU A 435 49.35 -29.13 -26.63
C GLU A 435 49.05 -30.55 -26.08
N THR A 436 47.96 -31.13 -26.59
CA THR A 436 47.37 -32.47 -26.37
C THR A 436 48.29 -33.69 -26.17
N SER A 437 47.84 -34.67 -25.36
CA SER A 437 47.70 -36.08 -25.81
C SER A 437 46.97 -37.01 -24.81
N LYS A 438 46.10 -37.86 -25.36
CA LYS A 438 45.65 -39.17 -24.83
C LYS A 438 46.46 -40.26 -25.59
N PRO A 439 46.67 -41.50 -25.09
CA PRO A 439 45.56 -42.44 -24.81
C PRO A 439 45.80 -43.49 -23.69
N ASP A 440 44.76 -44.32 -23.46
CA ASP A 440 44.70 -45.78 -23.12
C ASP A 440 45.88 -46.49 -22.39
N THR A 441 45.69 -47.53 -21.55
CA THR A 441 44.64 -48.58 -21.56
C THR A 441 44.52 -49.30 -20.20
N THR A 442 43.37 -49.96 -19.96
CA THR A 442 43.11 -51.14 -19.07
C THR A 442 43.97 -51.41 -17.81
N GLN A 443 43.27 -51.64 -16.69
CA GLN A 443 43.17 -53.00 -16.16
C GLN A 443 41.89 -53.25 -15.34
N GLN A 444 41.55 -54.53 -15.17
CA GLN A 444 40.26 -55.07 -14.74
C GLN A 444 40.51 -56.00 -13.53
N PHE A 445 39.58 -56.14 -12.58
CA PHE A 445 39.06 -57.43 -12.02
C PHE A 445 38.30 -57.31 -10.66
N LYS A 446 36.99 -57.59 -10.74
CA LYS A 446 36.12 -58.46 -9.89
C LYS A 446 35.95 -58.30 -8.34
N SER A 447 34.65 -58.38 -8.00
CA SER A 447 34.01 -59.07 -6.83
C SER A 447 34.24 -58.50 -5.42
N THR A 448 33.28 -58.52 -4.47
CA THR A 448 32.19 -59.50 -4.24
C THR A 448 30.94 -58.86 -3.63
N ALA A 449 29.76 -59.47 -3.81
CA ALA A 449 28.49 -59.04 -3.22
C ALA A 449 28.13 -59.80 -1.92
N SER A 450 27.25 -59.22 -1.09
CA SER A 450 26.37 -59.98 -0.18
C SER A 450 25.14 -59.14 0.21
N GLN A 451 23.97 -59.77 0.18
CA GLN A 451 22.69 -59.26 0.69
C GLN A 451 22.41 -59.86 2.09
N VAL A 452 21.38 -59.37 2.81
CA VAL A 452 20.16 -60.14 3.21
C VAL A 452 19.44 -59.55 4.46
N ALA A 453 18.10 -59.52 4.37
CA ALA A 453 17.04 -59.53 5.41
C ALA A 453 16.76 -58.34 6.37
N TYR A 454 15.66 -57.64 6.07
CA TYR A 454 14.39 -57.53 6.85
C TYR A 454 14.31 -57.98 8.33
N SER A 455 13.55 -57.19 9.11
CA SER A 455 12.58 -57.70 10.11
C SER A 455 11.42 -56.72 10.32
N THR A 456 10.21 -57.26 10.58
CA THR A 456 8.95 -56.53 10.82
C THR A 456 8.28 -57.15 12.05
N VAL A 457 7.97 -56.38 13.11
CA VAL A 457 7.06 -56.82 14.19
C VAL A 457 6.27 -55.66 14.83
N GLU A 458 4.96 -55.75 14.70
CA GLU A 458 3.91 -55.45 15.70
C GLU A 458 3.05 -56.75 15.79
N PRO A 459 2.02 -56.92 16.66
CA PRO A 459 1.47 -56.05 17.72
C PRO A 459 1.27 -56.79 19.08
N THR A 460 0.64 -56.15 20.10
CA THR A 460 -0.28 -56.84 21.04
C THR A 460 -1.15 -55.88 21.88
N GLU A 461 -2.43 -56.20 22.05
CA GLU A 461 -3.41 -55.52 22.93
C GLU A 461 -3.57 -56.23 24.30
N ALA A 462 -4.07 -55.54 25.34
CA ALA A 462 -4.95 -56.12 26.38
C ALA A 462 -5.63 -55.12 27.37
N SER A 463 -6.97 -55.03 27.28
CA SER A 463 -8.00 -54.98 28.36
C SER A 463 -7.98 -53.98 29.56
N VAL A 464 -8.87 -52.98 29.49
CA VAL A 464 -10.06 -52.69 30.37
C VAL A 464 -10.07 -53.14 31.87
N SER A 465 -10.41 -52.22 32.80
CA SER A 465 -11.35 -52.49 33.92
C SER A 465 -11.94 -51.25 34.65
N GLN A 466 -13.12 -51.47 35.22
CA GLN A 466 -14.20 -50.57 35.68
C GLN A 466 -14.12 -49.94 37.11
N THR A 467 -14.69 -48.73 37.25
CA THR A 467 -15.57 -48.20 38.35
C THR A 467 -15.09 -48.03 39.81
N ARG A 468 -15.18 -46.79 40.36
CA ARG A 468 -16.12 -46.38 41.46
C ARG A 468 -15.96 -44.91 41.95
N GLU A 469 -17.08 -44.35 42.45
CA GLU A 469 -17.20 -43.05 43.14
C GLU A 469 -16.63 -43.10 44.60
N PRO A 470 -16.46 -41.95 45.30
CA PRO A 470 -17.59 -41.38 46.07
C PRO A 470 -17.67 -39.84 46.20
N LYS A 471 -18.92 -39.33 46.32
CA LYS A 471 -19.32 -38.14 47.13
C LYS A 471 -19.83 -38.63 48.51
N PRO A 472 -20.07 -37.82 49.57
CA PRO A 472 -20.52 -36.41 49.61
C PRO A 472 -19.57 -35.52 50.47
N GLN A 473 -19.89 -34.36 51.08
CA GLN A 473 -21.16 -33.64 51.28
C GLN A 473 -21.02 -32.08 51.29
N GLU A 474 -21.81 -31.40 52.11
CA GLU A 474 -22.20 -29.98 52.10
C GLU A 474 -21.65 -29.20 53.32
N SER A 475 -21.50 -27.87 53.19
CA SER A 475 -22.29 -26.92 54.01
C SER A 475 -22.15 -25.44 53.60
N LYS A 476 -23.30 -24.81 53.32
CA LYS A 476 -23.78 -23.41 53.54
C LYS A 476 -22.72 -22.34 53.90
N ALA A 477 -22.52 -21.24 53.15
CA ALA A 477 -23.42 -20.10 52.82
C ALA A 477 -23.65 -19.06 53.95
N GLU A 478 -23.13 -17.82 53.79
CA GLU A 478 -23.96 -16.59 53.70
C GLU A 478 -23.19 -15.30 53.28
N LYS A 479 -23.98 -14.24 53.06
CA LYS A 479 -23.75 -12.87 52.51
C LYS A 479 -22.66 -12.05 53.27
N SER A 480 -22.19 -10.86 52.86
CA SER A 480 -22.82 -9.73 52.13
C SER A 480 -21.83 -8.67 51.58
N GLN A 481 -22.24 -7.89 50.57
CA GLN A 481 -21.69 -6.57 50.17
C GLN A 481 -22.23 -5.43 51.10
N PRO A 482 -22.00 -4.10 50.88
CA PRO A 482 -21.02 -3.37 50.02
C PRO A 482 -20.22 -2.27 50.77
N GLY A 483 -19.26 -1.59 50.10
CA GLY A 483 -18.68 -0.33 50.60
C GLY A 483 -17.57 0.29 49.73
N LYS A 484 -17.89 1.40 49.05
CA LYS A 484 -16.98 2.43 48.46
C LYS A 484 -17.15 3.72 49.30
N PRO A 485 -16.39 4.81 49.09
CA PRO A 485 -14.98 4.99 48.72
C PRO A 485 -14.25 6.03 49.63
N HIS A 486 -12.96 6.31 49.41
CA HIS A 486 -12.44 7.70 49.36
C HIS A 486 -10.99 7.79 48.84
N GLU A 487 -10.63 8.96 48.29
CA GLU A 487 -9.27 9.31 47.89
C GLU A 487 -8.33 9.53 49.10
N THR A 488 -7.03 9.31 48.94
CA THR A 488 -6.04 10.41 48.85
C THR A 488 -4.60 9.88 48.68
N GLU A 489 -3.93 10.42 47.65
CA GLU A 489 -2.47 10.55 47.58
C GLU A 489 -2.02 11.81 48.34
N PRO A 490 -0.71 12.13 48.48
CA PRO A 490 0.50 11.32 48.35
C PRO A 490 1.45 11.54 49.57
N LYS A 491 2.77 11.30 49.36
CA LYS A 491 3.97 11.71 50.14
C LYS A 491 4.63 10.63 51.02
N ASP A 492 5.95 10.63 51.22
CA ASP A 492 7.10 11.22 50.49
C ASP A 492 8.40 10.69 51.13
N ASN A 493 9.46 10.50 50.34
CA ASN A 493 10.88 10.35 50.74
C ASN A 493 11.34 9.31 51.79
N GLY A 494 12.62 8.92 51.70
CA GLY A 494 13.39 8.52 52.90
C GLY A 494 14.29 7.28 52.77
N GLU A 495 15.39 7.44 52.05
CA GLU A 495 16.60 6.60 52.10
C GLU A 495 17.10 6.34 53.55
N ASP A 496 17.65 5.15 53.87
CA ASP A 496 19.12 5.00 53.98
C ASP A 496 19.64 3.58 54.38
N GLU A 497 20.93 3.36 54.17
CA GLU A 497 21.66 2.08 54.31
C GLU A 497 21.93 1.59 55.76
N LYS A 498 22.08 0.25 55.95
CA LYS A 498 23.40 -0.38 56.29
C LYS A 498 23.43 -1.92 56.44
N THR A 499 24.12 -2.54 55.48
CA THR A 499 25.15 -3.61 55.54
C THR A 499 25.43 -4.38 56.86
N GLN A 500 25.42 -5.73 56.82
CA GLN A 500 26.54 -6.59 57.28
C GLN A 500 26.51 -8.08 56.80
N GLU A 501 27.60 -8.46 56.11
CA GLU A 501 28.35 -9.76 56.01
C GLU A 501 27.71 -11.19 55.91
N LYS A 502 27.65 -11.67 54.65
CA LYS A 502 28.35 -12.85 54.04
C LYS A 502 28.51 -14.24 54.75
N LYS A 503 27.77 -15.22 54.17
CA LYS A 503 28.23 -16.51 53.54
C LYS A 503 28.83 -17.66 54.41
N PRO A 504 28.96 -18.92 53.88
CA PRO A 504 28.53 -19.46 52.57
C PRO A 504 27.62 -20.73 52.62
N GLY A 505 26.90 -21.01 51.54
CA GLY A 505 26.20 -22.28 51.29
C GLY A 505 25.88 -22.48 49.81
N ASN A 506 26.15 -23.67 49.26
CA ASN A 506 26.06 -23.99 47.82
C ASN A 506 24.62 -23.93 47.27
N SER A 507 24.44 -23.34 46.08
CA SER A 507 23.31 -23.67 45.21
C SER A 507 23.68 -23.55 43.72
N ASN A 508 24.06 -24.66 43.11
CA ASN A 508 23.95 -24.81 41.65
C ASN A 508 22.46 -24.96 41.31
N ASN A 509 21.81 -23.86 41.00
CA ASN A 509 20.53 -23.78 40.28
C ASN A 509 20.31 -22.32 39.85
N ALA A 510 21.09 -21.88 38.87
CA ALA A 510 20.81 -20.61 38.20
C ALA A 510 19.59 -20.83 37.29
N LEU A 511 18.48 -20.13 37.57
CA LEU A 511 17.41 -19.97 36.58
C LEU A 511 18.00 -19.38 35.30
N PRO A 512 17.49 -19.73 34.11
CA PRO A 512 17.93 -19.10 32.87
C PRO A 512 17.71 -17.58 32.96
N LYS A 513 18.77 -16.80 32.73
CA LYS A 513 18.67 -15.35 32.58
C LYS A 513 17.64 -15.03 31.49
N ALA A 514 16.77 -14.07 31.75
CA ALA A 514 15.83 -13.58 30.75
C ALA A 514 16.59 -12.99 29.55
N ALA A 515 16.51 -13.65 28.40
CA ALA A 515 16.95 -13.09 27.13
C ALA A 515 15.90 -12.05 26.66
N GLY A 516 16.09 -10.77 26.98
CA GLY A 516 15.06 -9.77 26.67
C GLY A 516 15.25 -8.32 27.12
N SER A 517 16.47 -7.82 27.34
CA SER A 517 16.70 -6.42 27.78
C SER A 517 17.03 -5.41 26.66
N GLY A 518 17.07 -5.84 25.40
CA GLY A 518 17.47 -5.00 24.25
C GLY A 518 16.30 -4.54 23.37
N ILE A 519 16.46 -3.39 22.73
CA ILE A 519 15.52 -2.82 21.75
C ILE A 519 15.52 -3.68 20.46
N SER A 520 14.35 -3.86 19.85
CA SER A 520 14.21 -4.50 18.53
C SER A 520 14.71 -3.60 17.40
N ARG A 521 15.37 -4.18 16.39
CA ARG A 521 15.68 -3.48 15.13
C ARG A 521 14.59 -3.69 14.09
N THR A 522 14.39 -2.69 13.25
CA THR A 522 13.42 -2.69 12.15
C THR A 522 14.11 -2.40 10.83
N ALA A 523 13.97 -3.27 9.83
CA ALA A 523 14.38 -2.94 8.46
C ALA A 523 13.29 -2.11 7.77
N VAL A 524 13.69 -1.15 6.92
CA VAL A 524 12.79 -0.43 6.01
C VAL A 524 13.25 -0.74 4.60
N VAL A 525 12.50 -1.60 3.93
CA VAL A 525 12.84 -2.18 2.64
C VAL A 525 12.07 -1.43 1.56
N VAL A 526 12.76 -0.53 0.86
CA VAL A 526 12.22 0.26 -0.24
C VAL A 526 12.32 -0.58 -1.52
N ARG A 527 11.20 -0.75 -2.22
CA ARG A 527 11.13 -1.55 -3.46
C ARG A 527 11.34 -0.68 -4.70
N CYS A 528 12.25 -1.08 -5.58
CA CYS A 528 12.39 -0.50 -6.93
C CYS A 528 12.88 -1.58 -7.93
N TRP A 529 13.21 -1.18 -9.15
CA TRP A 529 13.73 -2.06 -10.21
C TRP A 529 15.04 -1.49 -10.80
N ASP A 530 15.77 -2.31 -11.54
CA ASP A 530 17.11 -1.98 -12.06
C ASP A 530 17.10 -1.00 -13.26
N GLU A 531 15.93 -0.82 -13.88
CA GLU A 531 15.66 0.22 -14.88
C GLU A 531 14.91 1.43 -14.26
N TYR A 532 15.04 1.67 -12.95
CA TYR A 532 14.38 2.80 -12.29
C TYR A 532 15.04 4.13 -12.67
N ASN A 533 14.25 5.10 -13.12
CA ASN A 533 14.74 6.43 -13.48
C ASN A 533 14.87 7.32 -12.23
N TRP A 534 16.07 7.35 -11.65
CA TRP A 534 16.36 8.14 -10.45
C TRP A 534 16.33 9.65 -10.72
N ARG A 535 15.37 10.36 -10.12
CA ARG A 535 15.28 11.83 -10.19
C ARG A 535 15.70 12.48 -8.86
N GLU A 536 15.91 13.78 -8.88
CA GLU A 536 16.38 14.54 -7.70
C GLU A 536 15.39 14.50 -6.54
N ASP A 537 14.09 14.39 -6.83
CA ASP A 537 13.02 14.20 -5.85
C ASP A 537 13.13 12.83 -5.14
N ASP A 538 13.44 11.77 -5.88
CA ASP A 538 13.62 10.42 -5.34
C ASP A 538 14.85 10.35 -4.43
N VAL A 539 15.95 10.98 -4.86
CA VAL A 539 17.18 11.10 -4.08
C VAL A 539 16.93 11.91 -2.81
N ALA A 540 16.25 13.06 -2.89
CA ALA A 540 15.89 13.86 -1.71
C ALA A 540 14.99 13.09 -0.74
N ASN A 541 13.99 12.35 -1.25
CA ASN A 541 13.11 11.51 -0.45
C ASN A 541 13.88 10.39 0.26
N LEU A 542 14.75 9.66 -0.45
CA LEU A 542 15.52 8.56 0.12
C LEU A 542 16.56 9.04 1.14
N ARG A 543 17.28 10.14 0.87
CA ARG A 543 18.18 10.80 1.85
C ARG A 543 17.42 11.20 3.12
N SER A 544 16.20 11.70 2.97
CA SER A 544 15.35 12.07 4.11
C SER A 544 14.92 10.85 4.93
N LEU A 545 14.49 9.78 4.27
CA LEU A 545 14.11 8.51 4.92
C LEU A 545 15.29 7.92 5.71
N ILE A 546 16.49 7.88 5.13
CA ILE A 546 17.69 7.33 5.79
C ILE A 546 18.14 8.21 6.98
N SER A 547 18.20 9.52 6.78
CA SER A 547 18.63 10.46 7.82
C SER A 547 17.68 10.47 9.02
N GLU A 548 16.38 10.51 8.75
CA GLU A 548 15.37 10.59 9.79
C GLU A 548 15.20 9.25 10.49
N LEU A 549 15.16 8.12 9.76
CA LEU A 549 14.96 6.81 10.40
C LEU A 549 16.25 6.20 10.95
N ALA A 550 17.34 6.08 10.18
CA ALA A 550 18.54 5.39 10.66
C ALA A 550 19.44 6.29 11.53
N VAL A 551 19.74 7.51 11.09
CA VAL A 551 20.70 8.39 11.81
C VAL A 551 20.08 8.92 13.10
N THR A 552 18.86 9.46 13.04
CA THR A 552 18.20 10.09 14.20
C THR A 552 17.82 9.09 15.29
N SER A 553 17.45 7.84 14.94
CA SER A 553 17.15 6.78 15.93
C SER A 553 18.39 6.07 16.51
N GLY A 554 19.60 6.46 16.06
CA GLY A 554 20.83 5.76 16.43
C GLY A 554 20.85 4.30 15.95
N GLY A 555 20.35 4.01 14.74
CA GLY A 555 20.38 2.69 14.12
C GLY A 555 19.29 1.69 14.52
N ARG A 556 18.17 2.15 15.11
CA ARG A 556 16.97 1.32 15.38
C ARG A 556 16.32 0.89 14.07
N TYR A 557 16.23 1.81 13.13
CA TYR A 557 15.85 1.54 11.74
C TYR A 557 17.10 1.34 10.87
N ASP A 558 16.99 0.48 9.86
CA ASP A 558 18.04 0.18 8.87
C ASP A 558 17.38 0.15 7.48
N ILE A 559 17.81 1.00 6.54
CA ILE A 559 17.17 1.15 5.23
C ILE A 559 17.87 0.23 4.23
N HIS A 560 17.09 -0.47 3.41
CA HIS A 560 17.57 -1.37 2.34
C HIS A 560 16.81 -1.09 1.05
N LEU A 561 17.50 -1.25 -0.08
CA LEU A 561 16.89 -1.21 -1.42
C LEU A 561 16.73 -2.65 -1.92
N LEU A 562 15.48 -3.10 -2.09
CA LEU A 562 15.17 -4.40 -2.69
C LEU A 562 14.84 -4.19 -4.17
N VAL A 563 15.83 -4.44 -5.01
CA VAL A 563 15.82 -4.07 -6.43
C VAL A 563 15.53 -5.30 -7.27
N GLN A 564 14.44 -5.26 -8.03
CA GLN A 564 14.14 -6.31 -9.01
C GLN A 564 14.99 -6.10 -10.27
N VAL A 565 15.58 -7.18 -10.80
CA VAL A 565 16.17 -7.18 -12.15
C VAL A 565 15.11 -7.64 -13.15
N LYS A 566 14.77 -6.78 -14.11
CA LYS A 566 13.78 -7.08 -15.16
C LYS A 566 14.34 -7.98 -16.25
N ASN A 567 15.48 -7.60 -16.86
CA ASN A 567 16.07 -8.36 -17.96
C ASN A 567 17.05 -9.42 -17.45
N GLU A 568 16.51 -10.49 -16.85
CA GLU A 568 17.30 -11.60 -16.31
C GLU A 568 18.14 -12.35 -17.35
N ALA A 569 17.72 -12.34 -18.62
CA ALA A 569 18.43 -13.00 -19.71
C ALA A 569 19.73 -12.26 -20.06
N ALA A 570 19.73 -10.93 -20.00
CA ALA A 570 20.94 -10.11 -20.13
C ALA A 570 21.75 -10.08 -18.82
N HIS A 571 21.07 -10.04 -17.68
CA HIS A 571 21.68 -9.87 -16.36
C HIS A 571 21.30 -11.02 -15.41
N PRO A 572 21.93 -12.21 -15.52
CA PRO A 572 21.66 -13.36 -14.65
C PRO A 572 22.27 -13.18 -13.24
N VAL A 573 21.79 -12.17 -12.51
CA VAL A 573 22.28 -11.76 -11.18
C VAL A 573 22.06 -12.78 -10.07
N TRP A 574 21.41 -13.91 -10.34
CA TRP A 574 21.34 -15.03 -9.40
C TRP A 574 22.50 -16.03 -9.60
N ALA A 575 23.18 -16.01 -10.75
CA ALA A 575 24.17 -17.00 -11.19
C ALA A 575 25.63 -16.50 -11.33
N ASP A 576 25.88 -15.19 -11.51
CA ASP A 576 27.25 -14.61 -11.59
C ASP A 576 27.43 -13.45 -10.57
N GLU A 577 28.44 -13.57 -9.70
CA GLU A 577 28.84 -12.59 -8.69
C GLU A 577 29.30 -11.25 -9.30
N ARG A 578 29.93 -11.31 -10.48
CA ARG A 578 30.42 -10.12 -11.18
C ARG A 578 29.26 -9.30 -11.77
N ILE A 579 28.28 -9.96 -12.39
CA ILE A 579 27.13 -9.30 -13.05
C ILE A 579 26.24 -8.59 -12.03
N TYR A 580 26.08 -9.15 -10.83
CA TYR A 580 25.34 -8.49 -9.75
C TYR A 580 25.98 -7.17 -9.31
N HIS A 581 27.31 -7.15 -9.14
CA HIS A 581 28.02 -5.92 -8.77
C HIS A 581 28.03 -4.91 -9.91
N GLU A 582 28.30 -5.34 -11.15
CA GLU A 582 28.22 -4.54 -12.37
C GLU A 582 26.83 -3.88 -12.50
N ARG A 583 25.74 -4.64 -12.29
CA ARG A 583 24.37 -4.11 -12.37
C ARG A 583 24.07 -3.08 -11.28
N ILE A 584 24.59 -3.24 -10.06
CA ILE A 584 24.45 -2.22 -9.00
C ILE A 584 25.18 -0.93 -9.37
N GLU A 585 26.38 -1.03 -9.94
CA GLU A 585 27.17 0.13 -10.35
C GLU A 585 26.49 0.92 -11.49
N GLU A 586 25.87 0.22 -12.45
CA GLU A 586 25.11 0.82 -13.54
C GLU A 586 23.76 1.42 -13.13
N ALA A 587 22.97 0.70 -12.31
CA ALA A 587 21.56 1.02 -12.06
C ALA A 587 21.31 1.94 -10.86
N ILE A 588 22.24 2.04 -9.92
CA ILE A 588 22.00 2.65 -8.61
C ILE A 588 22.98 3.82 -8.37
N PRO A 589 22.47 5.01 -7.95
CA PRO A 589 23.31 6.15 -7.58
C PRO A 589 24.34 5.79 -6.52
N GLU A 590 25.55 6.35 -6.67
CA GLU A 590 26.74 5.96 -5.91
C GLU A 590 26.53 5.94 -4.39
N GLU A 591 25.82 6.94 -3.84
CA GLU A 591 25.54 7.07 -2.41
C GLU A 591 24.69 5.92 -1.81
N PHE A 592 23.92 5.20 -2.65
CA PHE A 592 22.99 4.14 -2.20
C PHE A 592 23.45 2.71 -2.56
N ARG A 593 24.49 2.53 -3.37
CA ARG A 593 24.93 1.21 -3.88
C ARG A 593 25.13 0.16 -2.78
N GLY A 594 25.64 0.57 -1.62
CA GLY A 594 25.87 -0.32 -0.47
C GLY A 594 24.61 -0.79 0.28
N LEU A 595 23.42 -0.29 -0.07
CA LEU A 595 22.13 -0.64 0.54
C LEU A 595 21.36 -1.73 -0.25
N VAL A 596 21.92 -2.20 -1.37
CA VAL A 596 21.17 -2.92 -2.40
C VAL A 596 21.19 -4.43 -2.23
N THR A 597 20.00 -5.04 -2.27
CA THR A 597 19.80 -6.47 -2.51
C THR A 597 19.07 -6.65 -3.83
N LEU A 598 19.72 -7.28 -4.83
CA LEU A 598 19.05 -7.65 -6.07
C LEU A 598 18.23 -8.94 -5.90
N TRP A 599 17.10 -9.02 -6.59
CA TRP A 599 16.31 -10.25 -6.73
C TRP A 599 15.75 -10.40 -8.15
N SER A 600 15.27 -11.59 -8.48
CA SER A 600 14.73 -11.90 -9.82
C SER A 600 13.56 -12.90 -9.75
N GLU A 601 12.72 -12.93 -10.79
CA GLU A 601 11.57 -13.84 -10.87
C GLU A 601 12.03 -15.30 -10.97
N THR A 602 13.07 -15.59 -11.76
CA THR A 602 13.67 -16.95 -11.82
C THR A 602 14.17 -17.40 -10.45
N GLN A 603 14.73 -16.48 -9.65
CA GLN A 603 15.16 -16.77 -8.28
C GLN A 603 13.96 -17.12 -7.38
N MET A 604 12.84 -16.39 -7.50
CA MET A 604 11.62 -16.69 -6.75
C MET A 604 10.97 -17.99 -7.20
N LEU A 605 10.96 -18.30 -8.50
CA LEU A 605 10.50 -19.57 -9.06
C LEU A 605 11.30 -20.75 -8.52
N ALA A 606 12.63 -20.63 -8.45
CA ALA A 606 13.51 -21.67 -7.91
C ALA A 606 13.29 -21.91 -6.41
N LEU A 607 13.11 -20.84 -5.62
CA LEU A 607 12.84 -20.92 -4.18
C LEU A 607 11.44 -21.47 -3.87
N TYR A 608 10.43 -21.03 -4.61
CA TYR A 608 9.01 -21.30 -4.38
C TYR A 608 8.38 -22.14 -5.50
N GLN A 609 9.12 -23.16 -5.94
CA GLN A 609 8.68 -24.11 -6.98
C GLN A 609 7.37 -24.84 -6.61
N GLY A 610 6.59 -25.21 -7.62
CA GLY A 610 5.39 -26.06 -7.45
C GLY A 610 4.15 -25.34 -6.90
N ILE A 611 4.13 -24.00 -6.89
CA ILE A 611 2.90 -23.23 -6.71
C ILE A 611 2.04 -23.38 -7.96
N TYR A 612 0.74 -23.65 -7.77
CA TYR A 612 -0.21 -23.70 -8.88
C TYR A 612 -0.63 -22.29 -9.28
N ASP A 613 -0.44 -21.95 -10.54
CA ASP A 613 -0.80 -20.64 -11.07
C ASP A 613 -2.24 -20.65 -11.61
N HIS A 614 -3.03 -19.66 -11.18
CA HIS A 614 -4.38 -19.39 -11.66
C HIS A 614 -4.45 -18.46 -12.87
N PHE A 615 -3.34 -17.77 -13.20
CA PHE A 615 -3.27 -16.75 -14.26
C PHE A 615 -4.42 -15.73 -14.19
N THR A 616 -4.77 -15.29 -12.96
CA THR A 616 -5.92 -14.43 -12.66
C THR A 616 -5.91 -13.08 -13.40
N ARG A 617 -4.74 -12.67 -13.91
CA ARG A 617 -4.54 -11.47 -14.73
C ARG A 617 -3.89 -11.77 -16.09
N GLY A 618 -4.05 -12.99 -16.60
CA GLY A 618 -3.45 -13.44 -17.86
C GLY A 618 -2.10 -14.17 -17.68
N PRO A 619 -1.55 -14.74 -18.77
CA PRO A 619 -0.30 -15.50 -18.75
C PRO A 619 0.94 -14.63 -18.50
N ASP A 620 0.88 -13.35 -18.87
CA ASP A 620 2.00 -12.40 -18.76
C ASP A 620 2.24 -11.89 -17.33
N LEU A 621 1.30 -12.16 -16.41
CA LEU A 621 1.40 -11.81 -14.99
C LEU A 621 1.40 -13.08 -14.09
N PRO A 622 2.48 -13.89 -14.15
CA PRO A 622 2.60 -15.14 -13.40
C PRO A 622 2.74 -14.92 -11.89
N VAL A 623 2.49 -15.97 -11.11
CA VAL A 623 2.46 -15.93 -9.64
C VAL A 623 3.80 -15.56 -9.00
N HIS A 624 4.92 -15.89 -9.66
CA HIS A 624 6.27 -15.49 -9.24
C HIS A 624 6.71 -14.12 -9.77
N GLY A 625 5.93 -13.52 -10.69
CA GLY A 625 6.29 -12.28 -11.36
C GLY A 625 6.07 -11.02 -10.54
N VAL A 626 6.57 -9.87 -11.00
CA VAL A 626 6.53 -8.57 -10.27
C VAL A 626 5.16 -8.09 -9.82
N TYR A 627 4.08 -8.58 -10.41
CA TYR A 627 2.73 -8.17 -10.02
C TYR A 627 2.26 -8.97 -8.80
N ARG A 628 2.43 -10.30 -8.82
CA ARG A 628 1.86 -11.23 -7.84
C ARG A 628 2.89 -11.73 -6.83
N GLY A 629 4.14 -11.90 -7.25
CA GLY A 629 5.25 -12.44 -6.47
C GLY A 629 5.92 -11.47 -5.50
N LEU A 630 5.52 -10.19 -5.41
CA LEU A 630 6.24 -9.17 -4.60
C LEU A 630 6.50 -9.58 -3.15
N SER A 631 5.52 -10.24 -2.51
CA SER A 631 5.67 -10.74 -1.13
C SER A 631 6.73 -11.85 -1.02
N MET A 632 7.01 -12.61 -2.08
CA MET A 632 8.01 -13.70 -2.09
C MET A 632 9.44 -13.17 -1.90
N ALA A 633 9.77 -12.05 -2.56
CA ALA A 633 11.06 -11.39 -2.42
C ALA A 633 11.23 -10.81 -1.00
N MET A 634 10.18 -10.18 -0.47
CA MET A 634 10.16 -9.64 0.89
C MET A 634 10.29 -10.74 1.97
N GLN A 635 9.57 -11.86 1.79
CA GLN A 635 9.71 -13.08 2.60
C GLN A 635 11.15 -13.62 2.61
N TYR A 636 11.79 -13.68 1.44
CA TYR A 636 13.15 -14.20 1.31
C TYR A 636 14.19 -13.25 1.89
N PHE A 637 14.05 -11.94 1.68
CA PHE A 637 14.85 -10.91 2.34
C PHE A 637 14.80 -11.06 3.87
N ALA A 638 13.61 -11.12 4.45
CA ALA A 638 13.44 -11.30 5.90
C ALA A 638 13.98 -12.63 6.44
N HIS A 639 13.96 -13.70 5.63
CA HIS A 639 14.60 -14.97 5.97
C HIS A 639 16.14 -14.87 6.01
N LYS A 640 16.75 -14.11 5.08
CA LYS A 640 18.21 -13.88 5.03
C LYS A 640 18.70 -12.87 6.08
N HIS A 641 17.82 -12.02 6.63
CA HIS A 641 18.13 -10.99 7.62
C HIS A 641 17.47 -11.23 9.00
N PRO A 642 17.85 -12.29 9.75
CA PRO A 642 17.26 -12.61 11.04
C PRO A 642 17.54 -11.58 12.15
N GLU A 643 18.45 -10.63 11.93
CA GLU A 643 18.82 -9.54 12.85
C GLU A 643 17.72 -8.50 13.11
N TYR A 644 16.68 -8.44 12.27
CA TYR A 644 15.52 -7.56 12.46
C TYR A 644 14.33 -8.33 13.05
N ASP A 645 13.57 -7.70 13.94
CA ASP A 645 12.31 -8.28 14.44
C ASP A 645 11.10 -7.81 13.62
N TYR A 646 11.23 -6.68 12.92
CA TYR A 646 10.18 -6.06 12.11
C TYR A 646 10.74 -5.56 10.78
N PHE A 647 9.88 -5.51 9.78
CA PHE A 647 10.22 -5.05 8.44
C PHE A 647 9.09 -4.16 7.93
N TRP A 648 9.41 -2.94 7.51
CA TRP A 648 8.52 -2.16 6.65
C TRP A 648 8.81 -2.52 5.20
N GLN A 649 7.77 -2.94 4.46
CA GLN A 649 7.75 -2.86 3.01
C GLN A 649 7.32 -1.44 2.65
N TRP A 650 8.13 -0.73 1.87
CA TRP A 650 7.88 0.67 1.50
C TRP A 650 7.97 0.84 -0.02
N GLU A 651 7.04 1.61 -0.59
CA GLU A 651 6.99 1.88 -2.02
C GLU A 651 7.74 3.17 -2.36
N MET A 652 8.47 3.17 -3.49
CA MET A 652 9.33 4.29 -3.88
C MET A 652 8.53 5.55 -4.28
N ASP A 653 7.25 5.40 -4.64
CA ASP A 653 6.34 6.48 -5.00
C ASP A 653 5.51 7.01 -3.81
N VAL A 654 5.83 6.61 -2.57
CA VAL A 654 5.29 7.26 -1.36
C VAL A 654 6.09 8.52 -1.01
N ARG A 655 5.38 9.60 -0.66
CA ARG A 655 5.97 10.81 -0.05
C ARG A 655 5.32 11.13 1.29
N TYR A 656 6.08 11.76 2.18
CA TYR A 656 5.60 12.27 3.47
C TYR A 656 6.13 13.69 3.72
N THR A 657 5.22 14.62 3.96
CA THR A 657 5.52 16.05 4.19
C THR A 657 5.99 16.38 5.61
N GLY A 658 5.88 15.44 6.56
CA GLY A 658 6.39 15.58 7.92
C GLY A 658 7.70 14.82 8.17
N HIS A 659 8.01 14.56 9.44
CA HIS A 659 9.21 13.83 9.87
C HIS A 659 8.95 12.31 10.00
N TYR A 660 9.63 11.48 9.19
CA TYR A 660 9.46 10.03 9.10
C TYR A 660 9.65 9.30 10.44
N TYR A 661 10.65 9.65 11.26
CA TYR A 661 10.83 9.01 12.59
C TYR A 661 9.65 9.25 13.53
N ASP A 662 9.01 10.42 13.44
CA ASP A 662 7.86 10.76 14.26
C ASP A 662 6.64 9.96 13.80
N LEU A 663 6.42 9.89 12.49
CA LEU A 663 5.40 9.03 11.88
C LEU A 663 5.57 7.57 12.32
N PHE A 664 6.72 6.94 12.00
CA PHE A 664 6.94 5.52 12.23
C PHE A 664 6.81 5.17 13.73
N THR A 665 7.41 5.97 14.61
CA THR A 665 7.34 5.75 16.06
C THR A 665 5.91 5.86 16.58
N LYS A 666 5.12 6.82 16.09
CA LYS A 666 3.72 7.00 16.50
C LYS A 666 2.79 5.92 15.95
N LEU A 667 2.94 5.52 14.68
CA LEU A 667 2.21 4.39 14.09
C LEU A 667 2.48 3.08 14.88
N GLU A 668 3.75 2.82 15.24
CA GLU A 668 4.16 1.66 16.03
C GLU A 668 3.58 1.69 17.46
N ASN A 669 3.78 2.80 18.18
CA ASN A 669 3.28 2.97 19.55
C ASN A 669 1.76 2.88 19.63
N TRP A 670 1.04 3.51 18.69
CA TRP A 670 -0.41 3.42 18.62
C TRP A 670 -0.87 1.99 18.34
N SER A 671 -0.28 1.32 17.34
CA SER A 671 -0.61 -0.08 17.01
C SER A 671 -0.35 -1.02 18.18
N LYS A 672 0.71 -0.77 18.96
CA LYS A 672 1.04 -1.50 20.19
C LYS A 672 -0.01 -1.33 21.29
N SER A 673 -0.60 -0.13 21.41
CA SER A 673 -1.69 0.14 22.37
C SER A 673 -3.01 -0.58 22.02
N GLN A 674 -3.26 -0.91 20.75
CA GLN A 674 -4.54 -1.46 20.32
C GLN A 674 -4.83 -2.86 20.92
N PRO A 675 -6.01 -3.07 21.55
CA PRO A 675 -6.45 -4.38 22.01
C PRO A 675 -6.92 -5.25 20.83
N ARG A 676 -6.68 -6.56 20.91
CA ARG A 676 -7.15 -7.56 19.92
C ARG A 676 -8.68 -7.68 19.88
N LYS A 677 -9.36 -7.36 20.98
CA LYS A 677 -10.84 -7.37 21.06
C LYS A 677 -11.44 -6.30 20.15
N GLY A 678 -12.29 -6.73 19.20
CA GLY A 678 -12.92 -5.83 18.23
C GLY A 678 -11.95 -5.29 17.16
N LEU A 679 -10.73 -5.82 17.07
CA LEU A 679 -9.67 -5.23 16.24
C LEU A 679 -9.94 -5.39 14.76
N TRP A 680 -10.34 -6.59 14.32
CA TRP A 680 -10.69 -6.87 12.93
C TRP A 680 -11.95 -6.11 12.48
N GLU A 681 -12.87 -5.86 13.40
CA GLU A 681 -14.08 -5.08 13.18
C GLU A 681 -13.78 -3.58 13.05
N ARG A 682 -12.79 -3.03 13.77
CA ARG A 682 -12.29 -1.66 13.55
C ARG A 682 -11.46 -1.56 12.26
N ASN A 683 -10.57 -2.53 12.01
CA ASN A 683 -9.68 -2.53 10.85
C ASN A 683 -10.43 -2.57 9.51
N SER A 684 -11.63 -3.14 9.46
CA SER A 684 -12.43 -3.32 8.23
C SER A 684 -13.34 -2.13 7.90
N ARG A 685 -13.00 -0.92 8.40
CA ARG A 685 -13.81 0.29 8.27
C ARG A 685 -12.92 1.53 8.08
N PHE A 686 -13.38 2.48 7.29
CA PHE A 686 -12.80 3.83 7.24
C PHE A 686 -13.33 4.67 8.41
N TYR A 687 -12.44 5.37 9.12
CA TYR A 687 -12.80 6.27 10.21
C TYR A 687 -12.86 7.72 9.72
N PHE A 688 -14.06 8.33 9.77
CA PHE A 688 -14.33 9.72 9.44
C PHE A 688 -14.67 10.50 10.73
N PRO A 689 -13.76 11.30 11.32
CA PRO A 689 -14.01 11.94 12.63
C PRO A 689 -15.26 12.83 12.64
N SER A 690 -15.48 13.59 11.56
CA SER A 690 -16.63 14.50 11.39
C SER A 690 -18.00 13.81 11.39
N ILE A 691 -18.05 12.48 11.24
CA ILE A 691 -19.28 11.67 11.22
C ILE A 691 -19.32 10.66 12.36
N HIS A 692 -18.19 10.04 12.70
CA HIS A 692 -18.10 8.99 13.71
C HIS A 692 -17.81 9.51 15.13
N GLY A 693 -17.44 10.77 15.30
CA GLY A 693 -17.03 11.34 16.58
C GLY A 693 -15.61 10.90 16.95
N SER A 694 -15.37 10.62 18.22
CA SER A 694 -14.05 10.19 18.70
C SER A 694 -13.68 8.77 18.24
N TRP A 695 -12.41 8.39 18.43
CA TRP A 695 -11.97 7.02 18.16
C TRP A 695 -12.69 5.99 19.04
N GLU A 696 -13.03 6.36 20.27
CA GLU A 696 -13.82 5.57 21.21
C GLU A 696 -15.26 5.38 20.71
N ASP A 697 -15.90 6.44 20.21
CA ASP A 697 -17.24 6.39 19.62
C ASP A 697 -17.28 5.49 18.39
N PHE A 698 -16.31 5.68 17.47
CA PHE A 698 -16.10 4.80 16.32
C PHE A 698 -15.87 3.33 16.75
N SER A 699 -15.08 3.10 17.79
CA SER A 699 -14.81 1.76 18.33
C SER A 699 -16.04 1.09 18.92
N GLN A 700 -16.93 1.84 19.57
CA GLN A 700 -18.22 1.32 20.06
C GLN A 700 -19.20 1.10 18.92
N MET A 701 -19.27 2.01 17.94
CA MET A 701 -20.08 1.89 16.74
C MET A 701 -19.71 0.61 15.96
N ALA A 702 -18.44 0.39 15.66
CA ALA A 702 -17.95 -0.80 14.95
C ALA A 702 -18.31 -2.10 15.70
N ARG A 703 -18.22 -2.10 17.04
CA ARG A 703 -18.66 -3.23 17.88
C ARG A 703 -20.17 -3.48 17.75
N VAL A 704 -20.98 -2.44 17.88
CA VAL A 704 -22.45 -2.55 17.83
C VAL A 704 -22.90 -3.04 16.46
N GLN A 705 -22.41 -2.43 15.38
CA GLN A 705 -22.70 -2.82 14.00
C GLN A 705 -22.32 -4.28 13.73
N SER A 706 -21.11 -4.71 14.11
CA SER A 706 -20.69 -6.11 13.88
C SER A 706 -21.37 -7.13 14.80
N GLN A 707 -21.97 -6.73 15.92
CA GLN A 707 -22.73 -7.62 16.82
C GLN A 707 -24.22 -7.71 16.48
N MET A 708 -24.85 -6.61 16.05
CA MET A 708 -26.29 -6.52 15.80
C MET A 708 -26.64 -6.58 14.30
N GLY A 709 -25.65 -6.36 13.42
CA GLY A 709 -25.84 -6.13 12.00
C GLY A 709 -26.29 -4.69 11.69
N VAL A 710 -26.23 -4.32 10.42
CA VAL A 710 -26.78 -3.05 9.90
C VAL A 710 -27.75 -3.36 8.78
N VAL A 711 -28.89 -2.65 8.73
CA VAL A 711 -29.81 -2.76 7.59
C VAL A 711 -29.17 -2.08 6.37
N GLY A 712 -28.87 -2.87 5.34
CA GLY A 712 -28.23 -2.45 4.10
C GLY A 712 -28.74 -3.25 2.92
N ALA A 713 -28.31 -2.92 1.70
CA ALA A 713 -28.86 -3.47 0.45
C ALA A 713 -28.99 -5.01 0.44
N ASP A 714 -28.02 -5.71 1.00
CA ASP A 714 -27.95 -7.18 1.04
C ASP A 714 -28.99 -7.83 1.97
N ASN A 715 -29.57 -7.10 2.92
CA ASN A 715 -30.45 -7.65 3.95
C ASN A 715 -31.78 -6.89 4.16
N VAL A 716 -32.12 -5.89 3.34
CA VAL A 716 -33.40 -5.14 3.40
C VAL A 716 -34.63 -6.06 3.42
N TRP A 717 -34.57 -7.19 2.70
CA TRP A 717 -35.68 -8.14 2.58
C TRP A 717 -35.78 -9.16 3.72
N LYS A 718 -34.86 -9.10 4.70
CA LYS A 718 -34.78 -10.06 5.81
C LYS A 718 -35.93 -9.82 6.81
N GLY A 719 -36.93 -10.69 6.78
CA GLY A 719 -38.10 -10.63 7.68
C GLY A 719 -39.39 -10.13 7.02
N VAL A 720 -39.44 -9.99 5.70
CA VAL A 720 -40.70 -9.70 4.98
C VAL A 720 -41.55 -10.97 4.89
N PRO A 721 -42.79 -10.99 5.43
CA PRO A 721 -43.66 -12.18 5.38
C PRO A 721 -43.93 -12.61 3.93
N GLY A 722 -43.67 -13.87 3.62
CA GLY A 722 -43.84 -14.44 2.26
C GLY A 722 -42.59 -14.42 1.37
N LEU A 723 -41.47 -13.83 1.81
CA LEU A 723 -40.16 -13.91 1.11
C LEU A 723 -39.10 -14.72 1.87
N GLU A 724 -39.48 -15.36 2.98
CA GLU A 724 -38.64 -16.27 3.76
C GLU A 724 -38.15 -17.44 2.88
N GLY A 725 -36.84 -17.49 2.62
CA GLY A 725 -36.20 -18.51 1.79
C GLY A 725 -35.64 -18.05 0.44
N LYS A 726 -35.72 -16.76 0.09
CA LYS A 726 -35.08 -16.20 -1.14
C LYS A 726 -33.98 -15.15 -0.92
N SER A 727 -33.60 -14.86 0.33
CA SER A 727 -32.33 -14.18 0.62
C SER A 727 -31.16 -15.20 0.49
N PRO A 728 -30.01 -14.85 -0.14
CA PRO A 728 -28.87 -15.77 -0.32
C PRO A 728 -28.15 -16.23 0.97
N ASP A 729 -28.73 -15.98 2.14
CA ASP A 729 -28.00 -15.78 3.39
C ASP A 729 -28.53 -16.76 4.47
N SER A 730 -28.38 -18.07 4.21
CA SER A 730 -28.54 -19.11 5.25
C SER A 730 -27.48 -19.01 6.35
N ASP A 731 -26.41 -18.24 6.10
CA ASP A 731 -25.36 -17.90 7.07
C ASP A 731 -25.65 -16.60 7.84
N THR A 732 -26.94 -16.27 8.07
CA THR A 732 -27.40 -15.06 8.78
C THR A 732 -27.11 -15.02 10.29
N LYS A 733 -26.11 -15.77 10.76
CA LYS A 733 -25.43 -15.48 12.03
C LYS A 733 -24.48 -14.32 11.77
N GLY A 734 -24.71 -13.16 12.41
CA GLY A 734 -23.89 -11.96 12.24
C GLY A 734 -22.39 -12.24 12.36
N HIS A 735 -21.58 -11.50 11.59
CA HIS A 735 -20.16 -11.80 11.36
C HIS A 735 -19.46 -12.22 12.66
N ARG A 736 -19.10 -13.50 12.77
CA ARG A 736 -18.48 -14.07 13.98
C ARG A 736 -17.27 -13.21 14.35
N THR A 737 -17.34 -12.53 15.49
CA THR A 737 -16.30 -11.61 15.93
C THR A 737 -14.98 -12.34 16.03
N VAL A 738 -13.92 -11.81 15.42
CA VAL A 738 -12.67 -12.54 15.28
C VAL A 738 -11.93 -12.56 16.62
N TRP A 739 -11.75 -13.76 17.18
CA TRP A 739 -11.10 -13.96 18.47
C TRP A 739 -10.12 -15.14 18.39
N GLY A 740 -8.86 -14.82 18.11
CA GLY A 740 -7.83 -15.82 17.80
C GLY A 740 -7.80 -16.21 16.31
N PRO A 741 -7.16 -17.34 15.96
CA PRO A 741 -7.00 -17.79 14.58
C PRO A 741 -8.33 -18.15 13.90
N LEU A 742 -8.53 -17.69 12.67
CA LEU A 742 -9.67 -18.06 11.82
C LEU A 742 -9.16 -18.91 10.65
N ARG A 743 -9.07 -20.22 10.89
CA ARG A 743 -8.41 -21.19 9.99
C ARG A 743 -9.26 -21.55 8.75
N PRO A 744 -8.63 -22.06 7.68
CA PRO A 744 -9.31 -22.83 6.63
C PRO A 744 -10.18 -23.95 7.20
N LYS A 745 -11.21 -24.36 6.45
CA LYS A 745 -12.15 -25.42 6.87
C LYS A 745 -11.52 -26.81 6.89
N ASP A 746 -10.57 -27.05 5.98
CA ASP A 746 -9.83 -28.31 5.91
C ASP A 746 -8.64 -28.25 6.87
N ASP A 747 -8.51 -29.27 7.73
CA ASP A 747 -7.41 -29.41 8.68
C ASP A 747 -6.08 -29.68 7.93
N ASP A 748 -6.12 -30.29 6.74
CA ASP A 748 -4.93 -30.51 5.90
C ASP A 748 -4.37 -29.21 5.33
N ASP A 749 -5.14 -28.11 5.29
CA ASP A 749 -4.64 -26.78 4.91
C ASP A 749 -3.93 -26.06 6.07
N TRP A 750 -4.02 -26.57 7.30
CA TRP A 750 -3.42 -25.90 8.46
C TRP A 750 -1.89 -26.02 8.46
N PHE A 751 -1.21 -24.99 8.94
CA PHE A 751 0.24 -24.92 9.04
C PHE A 751 0.69 -24.56 10.46
N GLU A 752 1.61 -25.34 11.04
CA GLU A 752 2.21 -25.14 12.39
C GLU A 752 1.26 -24.58 13.49
N PRO A 753 0.00 -25.07 13.65
CA PRO A 753 -1.05 -24.40 14.43
C PRO A 753 -0.76 -24.28 15.94
N GLY A 754 0.21 -25.03 16.45
CA GLY A 754 0.66 -24.95 17.85
C GLY A 754 1.55 -23.74 18.18
N ASN A 755 2.00 -22.98 17.17
CA ASN A 755 2.79 -21.76 17.34
C ASN A 755 1.92 -20.50 17.49
N ASP A 756 0.60 -20.62 17.34
CA ASP A 756 -0.32 -19.49 17.28
C ASP A 756 -0.66 -18.91 18.67
N PRO A 757 -0.88 -17.59 18.78
CA PRO A 757 -1.23 -16.94 20.05
C PRO A 757 -2.59 -17.41 20.58
N VAL A 758 -2.59 -18.03 21.76
CA VAL A 758 -3.79 -18.45 22.48
C VAL A 758 -4.34 -17.29 23.32
N ALA A 759 -5.65 -17.02 23.19
CA ALA A 759 -6.32 -16.00 23.99
C ALA A 759 -6.38 -16.41 25.48
N PRO A 760 -5.98 -15.53 26.43
CA PRO A 760 -5.94 -15.87 27.85
C PRO A 760 -7.34 -15.92 28.50
N THR A 761 -8.36 -15.37 27.86
CA THR A 761 -9.75 -15.36 28.32
C THR A 761 -10.73 -15.49 27.13
N SER A 762 -12.01 -15.73 27.39
CA SER A 762 -13.04 -15.68 26.34
C SER A 762 -13.34 -14.24 25.93
N TYR A 763 -13.88 -14.05 24.72
CA TYR A 763 -14.18 -12.73 24.16
C TYR A 763 -15.04 -11.88 25.11
N GLU A 764 -16.01 -12.46 25.79
CA GLU A 764 -16.94 -11.77 26.70
C GLU A 764 -16.23 -11.30 27.98
N LYS A 765 -15.26 -12.09 28.46
CA LYS A 765 -14.53 -11.85 29.71
C LYS A 765 -13.31 -10.93 29.54
N ASP A 766 -12.78 -10.78 28.33
CA ASP A 766 -11.69 -9.84 28.09
C ASP A 766 -12.19 -8.38 28.18
N HIS A 767 -11.62 -7.62 29.09
CA HIS A 767 -11.88 -6.19 29.24
C HIS A 767 -10.87 -5.37 28.41
N TYR A 768 -10.74 -5.70 27.12
CA TYR A 768 -9.80 -5.09 26.19
C TYR A 768 -8.34 -5.18 26.66
N LYS A 769 -7.94 -6.31 27.25
CA LYS A 769 -6.59 -6.50 27.81
C LYS A 769 -5.68 -7.30 26.88
N TRP A 770 -6.21 -8.29 26.18
CA TRP A 770 -5.39 -9.12 25.30
C TRP A 770 -4.81 -8.33 24.11
N GLY A 771 -3.49 -8.38 23.95
CA GLY A 771 -2.73 -7.71 22.90
C GLY A 771 -2.37 -6.25 23.17
N VAL A 772 -2.79 -5.64 24.28
CA VAL A 772 -2.31 -4.31 24.67
C VAL A 772 -0.86 -4.42 25.15
N GLY A 773 0.03 -3.58 24.60
CA GLY A 773 1.47 -3.66 24.84
C GLY A 773 2.20 -4.69 23.96
N GLU A 774 1.47 -5.56 23.25
CA GLU A 774 2.02 -6.45 22.23
C GLU A 774 2.25 -5.67 20.93
N GLU A 775 3.44 -5.79 20.35
CA GLU A 775 3.75 -5.26 19.02
C GLU A 775 2.85 -5.90 17.96
N ALA A 776 2.37 -5.10 16.99
CA ALA A 776 1.58 -5.64 15.89
C ALA A 776 2.45 -6.48 14.95
N ASP A 777 1.95 -7.66 14.56
CA ASP A 777 2.56 -8.51 13.54
C ASP A 777 2.37 -7.94 12.14
N TYR A 778 1.29 -7.18 11.93
CA TYR A 778 0.98 -6.53 10.66
C TYR A 778 0.39 -5.14 10.90
N ILE A 779 0.91 -4.14 10.21
CA ILE A 779 0.45 -2.75 10.24
C ILE A 779 0.16 -2.31 8.81
N ALA A 780 -1.09 -2.05 8.49
CA ALA A 780 -1.55 -1.52 7.20
C ALA A 780 -1.94 -0.04 7.34
N LEU A 781 -1.82 0.70 6.24
CA LEU A 781 -2.22 2.11 6.14
C LEU A 781 -3.60 2.30 5.48
N ASN A 782 -4.21 1.24 4.97
CA ASN A 782 -5.60 1.20 4.53
C ASN A 782 -6.42 0.17 5.36
N PRO A 783 -7.77 0.25 5.33
CA PRO A 783 -8.62 -0.74 5.97
C PRO A 783 -8.34 -2.16 5.48
N ILE A 784 -8.31 -3.10 6.43
CA ILE A 784 -8.12 -4.53 6.17
C ILE A 784 -9.50 -5.15 5.96
N PHE A 785 -9.97 -5.14 4.71
CA PHE A 785 -11.31 -5.50 4.31
C PHE A 785 -11.49 -7.00 4.04
N ASN A 786 -12.74 -7.47 4.05
CA ASN A 786 -13.07 -8.80 3.56
C ASN A 786 -13.29 -8.75 2.04
N PRO A 787 -12.49 -9.43 1.20
CA PRO A 787 -12.69 -9.44 -0.25
C PRO A 787 -13.87 -10.33 -0.70
N ASP A 788 -14.42 -11.18 0.19
CA ASP A 788 -15.59 -12.01 -0.14
C ASP A 788 -16.82 -11.14 -0.47
N GLY A 789 -17.59 -11.56 -1.48
CA GLY A 789 -18.79 -10.83 -1.94
C GLY A 789 -18.51 -9.53 -2.71
N THR A 790 -17.30 -8.97 -2.63
CA THR A 790 -16.90 -7.75 -3.36
C THR A 790 -16.76 -7.99 -4.86
N THR A 791 -16.63 -6.91 -5.64
CA THR A 791 -16.26 -6.98 -7.07
C THR A 791 -14.76 -6.77 -7.32
N TRP A 792 -13.93 -6.78 -6.28
CA TRP A 792 -12.47 -6.68 -6.40
C TRP A 792 -11.90 -7.84 -7.24
N GLY A 793 -11.27 -7.54 -8.37
CA GLY A 793 -10.85 -8.54 -9.36
C GLY A 793 -9.84 -9.56 -8.83
N LEU A 794 -9.02 -9.17 -7.85
CA LEU A 794 -7.97 -10.01 -7.27
C LEU A 794 -8.45 -10.85 -6.08
N LYS A 795 -9.73 -10.78 -5.71
CA LYS A 795 -10.28 -11.55 -4.57
C LYS A 795 -9.98 -13.05 -4.68
N GLU A 796 -10.05 -13.63 -5.87
CA GLU A 796 -9.86 -15.07 -6.10
C GLU A 796 -8.40 -15.51 -6.36
N ASP A 797 -7.45 -14.57 -6.28
CA ASP A 797 -6.01 -14.83 -6.41
C ASP A 797 -5.42 -15.38 -5.11
N ILE A 798 -5.76 -16.65 -4.82
CA ILE A 798 -5.26 -17.43 -3.68
C ILE A 798 -5.13 -18.92 -4.05
N THR A 799 -3.94 -19.48 -3.87
CA THR A 799 -3.57 -20.83 -4.33
C THR A 799 -3.01 -21.69 -3.19
N GLY A 800 -2.94 -23.01 -3.39
CA GLY A 800 -2.43 -23.98 -2.42
C GLY A 800 -3.40 -24.41 -1.31
N TYR A 801 -4.71 -24.16 -1.48
CA TYR A 801 -5.76 -24.54 -0.52
C TYR A 801 -6.77 -25.52 -1.13
N ASN A 802 -7.43 -26.33 -0.30
CA ASN A 802 -8.55 -27.15 -0.73
C ASN A 802 -9.78 -26.27 -1.04
N ARG A 803 -10.16 -26.22 -2.33
CA ARG A 803 -11.29 -25.42 -2.83
C ARG A 803 -12.65 -26.14 -2.81
N SER A 804 -12.74 -27.37 -2.30
CA SER A 804 -13.96 -28.21 -2.37
C SER A 804 -15.15 -27.61 -1.61
N GLU A 805 -14.90 -26.81 -0.57
CA GLU A 805 -15.93 -26.14 0.24
C GLU A 805 -15.91 -24.60 0.09
N GLY A 806 -15.39 -24.10 -1.03
CA GLY A 806 -15.13 -22.68 -1.25
C GLY A 806 -13.70 -22.28 -0.89
N LEU A 807 -13.48 -20.98 -0.68
CA LEU A 807 -12.14 -20.42 -0.46
C LEU A 807 -11.85 -20.25 1.05
N PRO A 808 -10.58 -20.26 1.46
CA PRO A 808 -10.21 -20.09 2.87
C PRO A 808 -10.54 -18.67 3.37
N PRO A 809 -10.71 -18.47 4.69
CA PRO A 809 -10.88 -17.14 5.26
C PRO A 809 -9.71 -16.22 4.89
N ARG A 810 -10.04 -15.04 4.37
CA ARG A 810 -9.09 -14.09 3.78
C ARG A 810 -9.41 -12.65 4.16
N ARG A 811 -8.38 -11.80 4.06
CA ARG A 811 -8.41 -10.36 4.31
C ARG A 811 -7.39 -9.67 3.40
N ALA A 812 -7.71 -8.49 2.91
CA ALA A 812 -6.85 -7.71 2.02
C ALA A 812 -6.77 -6.24 2.44
N ASN A 813 -5.74 -5.53 2.01
CA ASN A 813 -5.63 -4.07 2.07
C ASN A 813 -5.05 -3.59 0.73
N ILE A 814 -5.61 -2.55 0.12
CA ILE A 814 -4.98 -1.95 -1.07
C ILE A 814 -3.78 -1.07 -0.65
N ILE A 815 -2.74 -1.01 -1.48
CA ILE A 815 -1.38 -0.50 -1.24
C ILE A 815 -0.56 -1.45 -0.36
N THR A 816 0.58 -1.94 -0.87
CA THR A 816 1.41 -2.95 -0.19
C THR A 816 2.30 -2.38 0.92
N THR A 817 2.44 -1.05 0.99
CA THR A 817 3.18 -0.33 2.04
C THR A 817 2.65 -0.70 3.43
N SER A 818 3.44 -1.46 4.19
CA SER A 818 3.01 -2.08 5.45
C SER A 818 4.18 -2.51 6.34
N ARG A 819 3.97 -2.60 7.66
CA ARG A 819 4.92 -3.27 8.59
C ARG A 819 4.53 -4.72 8.77
N MET A 820 5.50 -5.61 8.75
CA MET A 820 5.35 -7.04 9.05
C MET A 820 6.36 -7.47 10.13
N SER A 821 5.98 -8.36 11.04
CA SER A 821 6.94 -8.98 11.97
C SER A 821 7.74 -10.08 11.28
N ARG A 822 8.96 -10.34 11.78
CA ARG A 822 9.76 -11.50 11.35
C ARG A 822 9.00 -12.81 11.54
N ARG A 823 8.15 -12.90 12.58
CA ARG A 823 7.24 -14.04 12.81
C ARG A 823 6.30 -14.22 11.61
N LEU A 824 5.55 -13.18 11.24
CA LEU A 824 4.62 -13.21 10.11
C LEU A 824 5.34 -13.57 8.80
N LEU A 825 6.42 -12.88 8.45
CA LEU A 825 7.19 -13.15 7.23
C LEU A 825 7.81 -14.55 7.20
N THR A 826 8.23 -15.09 8.36
CA THR A 826 8.73 -16.48 8.45
C THR A 826 7.60 -17.49 8.27
N THR A 827 6.42 -17.25 8.84
CA THR A 827 5.22 -18.08 8.61
C THR A 827 4.84 -18.06 7.13
N MET A 828 4.72 -16.87 6.52
CA MET A 828 4.45 -16.70 5.08
C MET A 828 5.47 -17.46 4.22
N HIS A 829 6.77 -17.25 4.45
CA HIS A 829 7.86 -17.93 3.74
C HIS A 829 7.72 -19.46 3.81
N LYS A 830 7.47 -20.02 5.01
CA LYS A 830 7.26 -21.46 5.20
C LYS A 830 5.99 -21.97 4.50
N MET A 831 4.86 -21.28 4.60
CA MET A 831 3.60 -21.67 3.94
C MET A 831 3.78 -21.73 2.42
N THR A 832 4.38 -20.70 1.83
CA THR A 832 4.68 -20.63 0.40
C THR A 832 5.70 -21.71 -0.01
N ALA A 833 6.74 -21.97 0.78
CA ALA A 833 7.74 -22.98 0.48
C ALA A 833 7.23 -24.43 0.63
N PHE A 834 6.51 -24.76 1.69
CA PHE A 834 6.13 -26.14 2.05
C PHE A 834 4.70 -26.52 1.67
N LYS A 835 3.71 -25.66 1.93
CA LYS A 835 2.29 -25.91 1.60
C LYS A 835 1.91 -25.43 0.19
N LYS A 836 2.78 -24.64 -0.46
CA LYS A 836 2.50 -23.96 -1.75
C LYS A 836 1.34 -22.96 -1.65
N GLN A 837 1.02 -22.55 -0.43
CA GLN A 837 -0.02 -21.57 -0.13
C GLN A 837 0.52 -20.17 -0.39
N PHE A 838 -0.22 -19.40 -1.17
CA PHE A 838 0.12 -18.02 -1.53
C PHE A 838 -1.14 -17.26 -1.97
N ALA A 839 -1.09 -15.93 -1.93
CA ALA A 839 -2.13 -15.05 -2.44
C ALA A 839 -1.50 -13.78 -3.00
N PHE A 840 -2.30 -12.95 -3.69
CA PHE A 840 -1.88 -11.63 -4.14
C PHE A 840 -1.24 -10.79 -2.99
N PRO A 841 -0.19 -9.96 -3.21
CA PRO A 841 0.57 -9.30 -2.14
C PRO A 841 -0.24 -8.42 -1.19
N GLU A 842 -1.31 -7.81 -1.67
CA GLU A 842 -2.26 -7.01 -0.87
C GLU A 842 -3.19 -7.86 0.01
N MET A 843 -3.28 -9.17 -0.27
CA MET A 843 -4.10 -10.13 0.48
C MET A 843 -3.27 -11.05 1.37
N TRP A 844 -2.03 -11.38 0.98
CA TRP A 844 -1.26 -12.45 1.61
C TRP A 844 -0.87 -12.18 3.08
N PRO A 845 -0.24 -11.04 3.46
CA PRO A 845 0.16 -10.80 4.84
C PRO A 845 -1.04 -10.72 5.80
N ALA A 846 -2.11 -10.04 5.39
CA ALA A 846 -3.34 -9.89 6.17
C ALA A 846 -4.09 -11.22 6.33
N THR A 847 -4.10 -12.06 5.29
CA THR A 847 -4.72 -13.40 5.32
C THR A 847 -3.95 -14.36 6.22
N VAL A 848 -2.62 -14.41 6.13
CA VAL A 848 -1.81 -15.24 7.05
C VAL A 848 -1.97 -14.74 8.49
N ALA A 849 -1.99 -13.43 8.72
CA ALA A 849 -2.23 -12.89 10.06
C ALA A 849 -3.61 -13.25 10.62
N LEU A 850 -4.66 -13.29 9.79
CA LEU A 850 -6.00 -13.75 10.17
C LEU A 850 -6.02 -15.24 10.54
N GLN A 851 -5.44 -16.09 9.68
CA GLN A 851 -5.48 -17.54 9.84
C GLN A 851 -4.68 -18.04 11.05
N HIS A 852 -3.59 -17.36 11.38
CA HIS A 852 -2.77 -17.63 12.57
C HIS A 852 -3.19 -16.81 13.80
N GLY A 853 -4.17 -15.90 13.68
CA GLY A 853 -4.63 -15.08 14.80
C GLY A 853 -3.57 -14.08 15.30
N TYR A 854 -2.63 -13.68 14.45
CA TYR A 854 -1.61 -12.66 14.72
C TYR A 854 -2.23 -11.26 14.85
N LYS A 855 -1.48 -10.29 15.42
CA LYS A 855 -2.00 -8.95 15.66
C LYS A 855 -1.88 -8.08 14.41
N ALA A 856 -2.95 -8.02 13.61
CA ALA A 856 -3.07 -7.12 12.48
C ALA A 856 -3.77 -5.81 12.87
N VAL A 857 -3.26 -4.66 12.43
CA VAL A 857 -3.79 -3.32 12.72
C VAL A 857 -3.88 -2.52 11.42
N ALA A 858 -5.02 -1.91 11.14
CA ALA A 858 -5.13 -0.82 10.16
C ALA A 858 -5.02 0.51 10.92
N VAL A 859 -4.11 1.39 10.50
CA VAL A 859 -3.84 2.63 11.23
C VAL A 859 -4.60 3.80 10.61
N PRO A 860 -5.42 4.54 11.40
CA PRO A 860 -6.24 5.65 10.90
C PRO A 860 -5.40 6.91 10.69
N HIS A 861 -4.45 6.88 9.75
CA HIS A 861 -3.66 8.07 9.43
C HIS A 861 -4.50 9.11 8.66
N PRO A 862 -4.21 10.42 8.83
CA PRO A 862 -4.88 11.47 8.07
C PRO A 862 -4.78 11.24 6.55
N VAL A 863 -5.93 11.26 5.88
CA VAL A 863 -6.07 11.25 4.41
C VAL A 863 -7.00 12.39 4.00
N TYR A 864 -6.60 13.13 2.97
CA TYR A 864 -7.30 14.29 2.45
C TYR A 864 -8.06 13.95 1.16
N VAL A 865 -9.04 14.78 0.79
CA VAL A 865 -9.88 14.62 -0.41
C VAL A 865 -9.82 15.86 -1.29
N ASP A 866 -9.92 15.71 -2.61
CA ASP A 866 -9.78 16.82 -3.57
C ASP A 866 -11.04 17.69 -3.79
N ARG A 867 -12.21 17.21 -3.34
CA ARG A 867 -13.53 17.82 -3.58
C ARG A 867 -14.34 18.00 -2.31
N ASN A 868 -15.26 18.96 -2.36
CA ASN A 868 -16.23 19.26 -1.30
C ASN A 868 -17.39 18.22 -1.31
N TRP A 869 -17.10 17.00 -0.86
CA TRP A 869 -18.11 15.95 -0.66
C TRP A 869 -18.96 16.25 0.60
N PRO A 870 -20.28 16.01 0.60
CA PRO A 870 -21.04 15.93 1.85
C PRO A 870 -20.48 14.80 2.74
N PRO A 871 -19.94 15.08 3.94
CA PRO A 871 -19.13 14.09 4.68
C PRO A 871 -19.91 12.82 5.05
N ALA A 872 -21.20 12.95 5.37
CA ALA A 872 -22.06 11.81 5.68
C ALA A 872 -22.27 10.88 4.47
N TYR A 873 -22.40 11.44 3.27
CA TYR A 873 -22.51 10.67 2.03
C TYR A 873 -21.21 9.96 1.69
N MET A 874 -20.06 10.65 1.86
CA MET A 874 -18.75 10.04 1.68
C MET A 874 -18.52 8.87 2.65
N ALA A 875 -18.79 9.08 3.95
CA ALA A 875 -18.67 8.03 4.96
C ALA A 875 -19.58 6.82 4.68
N GLN A 876 -20.81 7.07 4.20
CA GLN A 876 -21.72 6.01 3.76
C GLN A 876 -21.16 5.24 2.55
N VAL A 877 -20.66 5.91 1.52
CA VAL A 877 -20.11 5.27 0.31
C VAL A 877 -18.88 4.40 0.63
N TYR A 878 -18.00 4.87 1.51
CA TYR A 878 -16.75 4.18 1.86
C TYR A 878 -16.98 2.97 2.80
N ASN A 879 -17.99 3.04 3.66
CA ASN A 879 -18.39 1.95 4.57
C ASN A 879 -19.70 1.27 4.12
N ASN A 880 -19.94 1.20 2.81
CA ASN A 880 -21.16 0.63 2.22
C ASN A 880 -21.12 -0.91 2.06
N GLY A 881 -20.17 -1.57 2.71
CA GLY A 881 -20.03 -3.02 2.74
C GLY A 881 -20.93 -3.68 3.79
N ARG A 882 -20.76 -4.99 3.99
CA ARG A 882 -21.60 -5.79 4.90
C ARG A 882 -21.50 -5.25 6.33
N ASP A 883 -22.64 -5.07 6.98
CA ASP A 883 -22.75 -4.57 8.36
C ASP A 883 -21.99 -3.24 8.60
N GLY A 884 -21.88 -2.37 7.59
CA GLY A 884 -21.18 -1.10 7.69
C GLY A 884 -19.65 -1.22 7.69
N THR A 885 -19.11 -2.33 7.16
CA THR A 885 -17.67 -2.47 6.83
C THR A 885 -17.36 -1.86 5.45
N SER A 886 -16.11 -1.77 5.06
CA SER A 886 -15.72 -1.32 3.70
C SER A 886 -15.74 -2.44 2.64
N GLY A 887 -15.94 -3.70 3.03
CA GLY A 887 -15.94 -4.87 2.14
C GLY A 887 -17.06 -5.88 2.44
N GLY A 888 -16.87 -7.15 2.11
CA GLY A 888 -17.79 -8.23 2.49
C GLY A 888 -19.12 -8.27 1.73
N SER A 889 -19.29 -7.44 0.69
CA SER A 889 -20.55 -7.20 -0.04
C SER A 889 -20.28 -6.68 -1.45
N ARG A 890 -21.23 -6.86 -2.38
CA ARG A 890 -21.18 -6.28 -3.74
C ARG A 890 -21.27 -4.75 -3.72
N THR A 891 -21.74 -4.13 -2.62
CA THR A 891 -21.78 -2.67 -2.46
C THR A 891 -20.50 -2.07 -1.85
N SER A 892 -19.50 -2.92 -1.56
CA SER A 892 -18.11 -2.59 -1.20
C SER A 892 -17.50 -1.46 -2.05
N ILE A 893 -16.67 -0.63 -1.42
CA ILE A 893 -15.88 0.39 -2.12
C ILE A 893 -14.76 -0.23 -2.99
N PHE A 894 -14.27 -1.41 -2.62
CA PHE A 894 -13.27 -2.20 -3.35
C PHE A 894 -13.93 -3.04 -4.45
N GLY A 895 -13.33 -3.04 -5.65
CA GLY A 895 -13.93 -3.45 -6.93
C GLY A 895 -14.37 -2.27 -7.79
N ASP A 896 -15.48 -2.41 -8.52
CA ASP A 896 -16.01 -1.44 -9.51
C ASP A 896 -16.21 -0.01 -8.96
N ARG A 897 -16.20 0.16 -7.63
CA ARG A 897 -16.43 1.42 -6.92
C ARG A 897 -15.14 2.15 -6.50
N GLU A 898 -13.96 1.60 -6.80
CA GLU A 898 -12.67 2.19 -6.43
C GLU A 898 -12.43 3.57 -7.04
N HIS A 899 -13.11 3.90 -8.14
CA HIS A 899 -13.13 5.24 -8.75
C HIS A 899 -13.45 6.36 -7.76
N ASN A 900 -14.22 6.09 -6.71
CA ASN A 900 -14.55 7.06 -5.67
C ASN A 900 -13.32 7.48 -4.82
N MET A 901 -12.23 6.70 -4.84
CA MET A 901 -10.99 6.97 -4.11
C MET A 901 -9.94 7.73 -4.93
N HIS A 902 -10.18 8.02 -6.22
CA HIS A 902 -9.24 8.74 -7.10
C HIS A 902 -8.91 10.16 -6.61
N GLY A 903 -9.81 10.76 -5.82
CA GLY A 903 -9.62 12.08 -5.20
C GLY A 903 -8.92 12.07 -3.84
N LEU A 904 -8.42 10.93 -3.33
CA LEU A 904 -7.75 10.85 -2.04
C LEU A 904 -6.27 11.23 -2.10
N SER A 905 -5.67 11.64 -0.98
CA SER A 905 -4.22 11.78 -0.87
C SER A 905 -3.47 10.43 -0.77
N TRP A 906 -4.19 9.33 -0.57
CA TRP A 906 -3.63 7.99 -0.36
C TRP A 906 -4.48 6.93 -1.07
N PHE A 907 -4.18 6.66 -2.34
CA PHE A 907 -4.79 5.58 -3.12
C PHE A 907 -3.92 5.27 -4.35
N TYR A 908 -3.74 4.00 -4.74
CA TYR A 908 -2.79 3.64 -5.80
C TYR A 908 -3.05 4.31 -7.17
N ASN A 909 -4.33 4.63 -7.47
CA ASN A 909 -4.75 5.37 -8.65
C ASN A 909 -5.32 6.77 -8.29
N SER A 910 -4.69 7.45 -7.33
CA SER A 910 -5.04 8.85 -7.00
C SER A 910 -4.52 9.81 -8.06
N GLY A 911 -5.42 10.63 -8.62
CA GLY A 911 -5.06 11.82 -9.39
C GLY A 911 -4.76 13.05 -8.51
N PHE A 912 -5.10 13.03 -7.23
CA PHE A 912 -4.96 14.17 -6.33
C PHE A 912 -3.55 14.30 -5.73
N ALA A 913 -3.06 13.25 -5.06
CA ALA A 913 -1.73 13.21 -4.45
C ALA A 913 -0.58 13.67 -5.38
N PRO A 914 -0.43 13.14 -6.61
CA PRO A 914 0.68 13.53 -7.50
C PRO A 914 0.60 15.00 -7.95
N ASN A 915 -0.60 15.58 -8.03
CA ASN A 915 -0.81 16.97 -8.44
C ASN A 915 -0.65 17.95 -7.27
N MET A 916 -1.09 17.58 -6.07
CA MET A 916 -0.86 18.36 -4.86
C MET A 916 0.64 18.44 -4.51
N TYR A 917 1.36 17.32 -4.62
CA TYR A 917 2.80 17.27 -4.36
C TYR A 917 3.61 18.14 -5.31
N ARG A 918 3.38 18.04 -6.63
CA ARG A 918 4.03 18.89 -7.64
C ARG A 918 3.83 20.38 -7.39
N ARG A 919 2.59 20.79 -7.08
CA ARG A 919 2.29 22.20 -6.75
C ARG A 919 2.99 22.67 -5.47
N TRP A 920 3.08 21.83 -4.44
CA TRP A 920 3.83 22.14 -3.21
C TRP A 920 5.34 22.27 -3.43
N LEU A 921 5.92 21.48 -4.34
CA LEU A 921 7.28 21.66 -4.85
C LEU A 921 7.48 22.96 -5.67
N GLY A 922 6.41 23.70 -5.96
CA GLY A 922 6.45 24.95 -6.73
C GLY A 922 6.36 24.74 -8.24
N LEU A 923 5.94 23.56 -8.71
CA LEU A 923 5.75 23.27 -10.13
C LEU A 923 4.37 23.72 -10.63
N ARG A 924 4.27 23.94 -11.94
CA ARG A 924 2.98 24.17 -12.63
C ARG A 924 2.32 22.84 -12.96
N VAL A 925 1.01 22.77 -12.74
CA VAL A 925 0.15 21.63 -13.10
C VAL A 925 -1.11 22.19 -13.72
N ASN A 926 -1.39 21.79 -14.98
CA ASN A 926 -2.50 22.31 -15.80
C ASN A 926 -2.45 23.84 -15.98
N ASN A 927 -1.25 24.39 -16.14
CA ASN A 927 -0.92 25.84 -16.14
C ASN A 927 -1.14 26.58 -14.80
N ASP A 928 -1.67 25.92 -13.78
CA ASP A 928 -1.87 26.51 -12.45
C ASP A 928 -0.64 26.33 -11.55
N GLY A 929 -0.38 27.33 -10.70
CA GLY A 929 0.75 27.33 -9.76
C GLY A 929 2.04 27.93 -10.35
N GLY A 930 3.18 27.50 -9.80
CA GLY A 930 4.50 28.03 -10.13
C GLY A 930 4.87 29.33 -9.40
N GLU A 931 6.10 29.81 -9.63
CA GLU A 931 6.68 30.98 -8.96
C GLU A 931 5.80 32.24 -9.06
N GLU A 932 5.23 32.54 -10.23
CA GLU A 932 4.37 33.71 -10.40
C GLU A 932 3.14 33.66 -9.48
N PHE A 933 2.55 32.47 -9.29
CA PHE A 933 1.41 32.26 -8.40
C PHE A 933 1.80 32.39 -6.92
N GLU A 934 2.98 31.93 -6.53
CA GLU A 934 3.49 32.09 -5.16
C GLU A 934 3.90 33.54 -4.86
N GLY A 935 4.42 34.26 -5.86
CA GLY A 935 5.01 35.59 -5.71
C GLY A 935 4.09 36.78 -5.95
N THR A 936 3.08 36.66 -6.83
CA THR A 936 2.31 37.79 -7.37
C THR A 936 0.81 37.64 -7.13
N GLU A 937 0.16 38.68 -6.58
CA GLU A 937 -1.32 38.73 -6.50
C GLU A 937 -1.91 39.20 -7.83
N ASP A 938 -2.65 38.33 -8.51
CA ASP A 938 -3.47 38.68 -9.66
C ASP A 938 -4.89 39.06 -9.22
N LYS A 939 -5.16 40.38 -9.18
CA LYS A 939 -6.46 40.95 -8.78
C LYS A 939 -7.55 40.78 -9.84
N SER A 940 -7.22 40.35 -11.06
CA SER A 940 -8.21 40.03 -12.10
C SER A 940 -8.94 38.72 -11.81
N LYS A 941 -8.27 37.79 -11.13
CA LYS A 941 -8.81 36.48 -10.75
C LYS A 941 -9.81 36.60 -9.60
N LYS A 942 -11.08 36.33 -9.93
CA LYS A 942 -12.24 36.38 -9.02
C LYS A 942 -13.25 35.29 -9.41
N GLY A 943 -12.89 34.03 -9.18
CA GLY A 943 -13.75 32.88 -9.50
C GLY A 943 -13.35 31.65 -8.70
N LYS A 944 -14.14 30.58 -8.83
CA LYS A 944 -13.82 29.26 -8.26
C LYS A 944 -12.85 28.47 -9.16
N GLY A 945 -12.14 27.53 -8.56
CA GLY A 945 -11.11 26.68 -9.16
C GLY A 945 -9.69 27.25 -8.98
N VAL A 946 -8.71 26.34 -8.86
CA VAL A 946 -7.30 26.65 -8.57
C VAL A 946 -6.72 27.74 -9.48
N GLY A 947 -6.98 27.65 -10.80
CA GLY A 947 -6.54 28.66 -11.76
C GLY A 947 -7.14 30.05 -11.61
N ASN A 948 -8.24 30.20 -10.86
CA ASN A 948 -8.91 31.46 -10.53
C ASN A 948 -8.59 31.97 -9.11
N MET A 949 -7.69 31.30 -8.38
CA MET A 949 -7.11 31.84 -7.15
C MET A 949 -6.15 33.01 -7.48
N ARG A 950 -6.13 34.05 -6.65
CA ARG A 950 -5.32 35.26 -6.90
C ARG A 950 -3.80 35.03 -6.83
N GLY A 951 -3.34 34.03 -6.07
CA GLY A 951 -1.90 33.88 -5.78
C GLY A 951 -1.38 34.98 -4.84
N GLY A 952 -0.05 35.14 -4.79
CA GLY A 952 0.66 36.11 -3.94
C GLY A 952 0.79 35.71 -2.47
N GLU A 953 0.19 34.60 -2.06
CA GLU A 953 0.22 34.11 -0.66
C GLU A 953 1.58 33.52 -0.25
N GLY A 954 2.59 33.46 -1.12
CA GLY A 954 3.86 32.78 -0.86
C GLY A 954 3.79 31.27 -1.17
N ARG A 955 4.81 30.53 -0.74
CA ARG A 955 4.88 29.07 -0.97
C ARG A 955 3.78 28.31 -0.27
N MET A 956 3.30 27.23 -0.89
CA MET A 956 2.41 26.28 -0.23
C MET A 956 3.02 25.70 1.05
N CYS A 957 2.18 25.44 2.05
CA CYS A 957 2.57 24.84 3.32
C CYS A 957 1.58 23.72 3.66
N LEU A 958 2.06 22.48 3.71
CA LEU A 958 1.22 21.29 3.97
C LEU A 958 1.49 20.77 5.39
N PRO A 959 0.45 20.37 6.16
CA PRO A 959 0.65 19.61 7.39
C PRO A 959 1.27 18.23 7.07
N PRO A 960 1.81 17.51 8.08
CA PRO A 960 2.28 16.13 7.91
C PRO A 960 1.19 15.24 7.31
N MET A 961 1.40 14.74 6.10
CA MET A 961 0.46 13.85 5.41
C MET A 961 1.21 12.90 4.48
N LEU A 962 0.62 11.72 4.28
CA LEU A 962 1.07 10.74 3.30
C LEU A 962 0.45 11.04 1.93
N LEU A 963 1.27 10.88 0.90
CA LEU A 963 0.94 11.12 -0.50
C LEU A 963 1.32 9.90 -1.33
N HIS A 964 0.34 9.29 -2.00
CA HIS A 964 0.55 8.14 -2.88
C HIS A 964 -0.49 8.11 -4.01
N PRO A 965 -0.09 7.81 -5.27
CA PRO A 965 1.29 7.70 -5.74
C PRO A 965 1.92 9.07 -6.04
N VAL A 966 3.25 9.14 -6.02
CA VAL A 966 4.05 10.23 -6.55
C VAL A 966 5.15 9.64 -7.43
N LYS A 967 4.89 9.63 -8.75
CA LYS A 967 5.81 9.16 -9.80
C LYS A 967 6.21 10.34 -10.70
N ASP A 968 7.34 10.24 -11.39
CA ASP A 968 7.81 11.16 -12.45
C ASP A 968 7.75 12.65 -12.11
N VAL A 969 8.39 13.02 -11.00
CA VAL A 969 8.55 14.42 -10.59
C VAL A 969 9.76 15.00 -11.29
N GLU A 970 9.54 15.71 -12.39
CA GLU A 970 10.60 16.44 -13.09
C GLU A 970 10.80 17.82 -12.45
N LEU A 971 11.96 18.01 -11.82
CA LEU A 971 12.37 19.30 -11.26
C LEU A 971 13.28 20.04 -12.26
N PRO A 972 13.12 21.36 -12.45
CA PRO A 972 14.06 22.14 -13.25
C PRO A 972 15.46 22.13 -12.63
N VAL A 973 16.42 21.55 -13.34
CA VAL A 973 17.85 21.54 -13.01
C VAL A 973 18.58 22.61 -13.84
N GLU A 974 19.61 23.25 -13.29
CA GLU A 974 20.51 24.07 -14.10
C GLU A 974 21.26 23.20 -15.11
N ALA A 975 21.20 23.57 -16.40
CA ALA A 975 21.99 22.90 -17.42
C ALA A 975 23.49 23.08 -17.11
N PRO A 976 24.32 22.02 -17.21
CA PRO A 976 25.76 22.19 -17.11
C PRO A 976 26.23 23.20 -18.16
N GLU A 977 27.10 24.13 -17.75
CA GLU A 977 27.75 25.05 -18.68
C GLU A 977 28.40 24.21 -19.79
N ALA A 978 27.94 24.39 -21.03
CA ALA A 978 28.50 23.67 -22.17
C ALA A 978 30.01 23.89 -22.19
N ASP A 979 30.78 22.80 -22.31
CA ASP A 979 32.24 22.87 -22.36
C ASP A 979 32.66 23.81 -23.49
N VAL A 980 33.03 25.03 -23.11
CA VAL A 980 33.54 26.02 -24.06
C VAL A 980 34.92 25.51 -24.45
N GLU A 981 35.01 24.77 -25.56
CA GLU A 981 36.28 24.46 -26.20
C GLU A 981 37.04 25.79 -26.41
N VAL A 982 38.04 26.02 -25.57
CA VAL A 982 38.87 27.23 -25.63
C VAL A 982 39.78 27.11 -26.85
N GLY A 983 39.26 27.47 -28.02
CA GLY A 983 40.06 27.58 -29.23
C GLY A 983 39.46 27.12 -30.55
N LYS A 984 38.22 27.52 -30.88
CA LYS A 984 37.82 27.71 -32.29
C LYS A 984 36.80 28.84 -32.41
N ALA A 985 37.22 29.97 -32.98
CA ALA A 985 36.27 30.99 -33.41
C ALA A 985 35.41 30.41 -34.55
N PRO A 986 34.09 30.62 -34.56
CA PRO A 986 33.26 30.20 -35.68
C PRO A 986 33.68 30.98 -36.93
N GLU A 987 33.96 30.25 -38.01
CA GLU A 987 34.33 30.82 -39.30
C GLU A 987 33.10 31.53 -39.87
N SER A 988 33.15 32.87 -39.93
CA SER A 988 32.04 33.69 -40.41
C SER A 988 31.91 33.59 -41.92
N ASP A 989 30.90 32.87 -42.39
CA ASP A 989 30.49 32.89 -43.80
C ASP A 989 30.08 34.33 -44.20
N PRO A 990 30.75 34.97 -45.19
CA PRO A 990 30.38 36.31 -45.65
C PRO A 990 29.09 36.37 -46.50
N GLY A 991 28.37 35.26 -46.68
CA GLY A 991 27.24 35.14 -47.61
C GLY A 991 25.83 34.95 -47.03
N ALA A 992 25.65 35.01 -45.71
CA ALA A 992 24.36 34.74 -45.02
C ALA A 992 23.61 36.00 -44.56
#